data_AF-A0A537CFX0-F1
#
_entry.id   AF-A0A537CFX0-F1
#
_cell.length_a   1.000
_cell.length_b   1.000
_cell.length_c   1.000
_cell.angle_alpha   90.00
_cell.angle_beta   90.00
_cell.angle_gamma   90.00
#
_symmetry.space_group_name_H-M   'P 1'
#
loop_
_entity.id
_entity.type
_entity.pdbx_description
1 polymer ?
#
loop_
_entity_poly.entity_id
_entity_poly.type
_entity_poly.pdbx_seq_one_letter_code
_entity_poly.pdbx_strand_id
1 'polypeptide(L)'
;MNYPGTNPSTDGITWDAGSTNFCDAADHFIAAGIASGKDASCRLTTLLGPGGDVVMAVRSDSPNRLASGNAEFNRFCDLLNAPISAGQCSRTTSTGGTLRLVNHPLTINDAFTFVFSGSSTDGVTTNTPNLDWNTYTGANSGGSAFDQQWGLYDSSFVSTICGGSGVVPASPTGDFPLPNDVYSCNLKMDHYQEMNQFNATIQGAAQSLQPAMEIFGNHTINEPTVSRTQQFGYAKGWTGVSDATGIGIATGNAFSLMNAWNPSPAISGPTIRWGMKQGTSSLNPFEFTTVFEFNILQEVYDALLTVTPYIPGTGAQIIGYMANTYQLVQHSAVLPGIAVDANCPASATIAGASWPVQGCVKLNLRGDIFWQDGSQVTASDVKFSYEGFNATAGIASGGTQNTVDVVYDPTVLPTSLGGTEAPGQPENLYVALKAVSAFSLLDLTGVPIVPQHIWKTIGASGACKDTSISNPGSGKNTAQCNLEPTYLSGPGADPVANNRLIGSSAFACASGPLGAPGTVLGGGCTSTGTSAVTTGSITLFRYGQGVSHLSGNYFRNNAKYKEFAWAHTASGNAVSILDVSAISGCFANPAGATCPHYRAPDTTLTCTGAGPCIGTVSGGNGGALTGLQKADLVQWFGTSWTDPIAYGSLDGVVPSPPVLYEDGSQYS
;
A
#
# COMPACT_ATOMS: atom_id res chain seq x y z
N MET A 1 -9.81 3.02 30.44
CA MET A 1 -11.25 2.87 30.71
C MET A 1 -11.74 1.62 29.97
N ASN A 2 -12.05 0.52 30.65
CA ASN A 2 -12.39 -0.74 29.95
C ASN A 2 -13.76 -0.68 29.28
N TYR A 3 -13.80 -0.76 27.95
CA TYR A 3 -14.99 -0.97 27.14
C TYR A 3 -15.12 -2.44 26.74
N PRO A 4 -16.08 -3.22 27.28
CA PRO A 4 -16.51 -4.44 26.63
C PRO A 4 -17.46 -4.02 25.48
N GLY A 5 -17.04 -4.31 24.26
CA GLY A 5 -17.81 -3.98 23.07
C GLY A 5 -19.06 -4.83 22.91
N THR A 6 -20.18 -4.20 22.57
CA THR A 6 -21.06 -4.53 21.44
C THR A 6 -22.11 -3.43 21.26
N ASN A 7 -22.28 -2.95 20.02
CA ASN A 7 -23.46 -2.26 19.49
C ASN A 7 -24.04 -1.05 20.27
N PRO A 8 -23.84 0.21 19.82
CA PRO A 8 -24.37 1.40 20.48
C PRO A 8 -25.91 1.55 20.43
N SER A 9 -26.63 0.58 19.84
CA SER A 9 -28.10 0.60 19.80
C SER A 9 -28.78 -0.37 20.78
N THR A 10 -28.06 -1.27 21.46
CA THR A 10 -28.70 -2.27 22.35
C THR A 10 -28.16 -2.38 23.77
N ASP A 11 -26.94 -1.93 24.07
CA ASP A 11 -26.46 -1.89 25.44
C ASP A 11 -26.58 -0.47 26.00
N GLY A 12 -27.52 -0.28 26.93
CA GLY A 12 -27.88 0.97 27.58
C GLY A 12 -26.78 1.57 28.45
N ILE A 13 -25.67 1.96 27.86
CA ILE A 13 -24.61 2.75 28.49
C ILE A 13 -25.04 4.21 28.42
N THR A 14 -25.85 4.67 29.37
CA THR A 14 -26.06 6.09 29.61
C THR A 14 -24.82 6.67 30.30
N TRP A 15 -24.38 7.81 29.81
CA TRP A 15 -23.27 8.62 30.33
C TRP A 15 -23.77 10.00 30.77
N ASP A 16 -25.05 10.07 31.10
CA ASP A 16 -25.68 11.29 31.57
C ASP A 16 -25.40 11.45 33.06
N ALA A 17 -25.45 12.69 33.55
CA ALA A 17 -25.24 12.98 34.97
C ALA A 17 -26.15 12.11 35.86
N GLY A 18 -25.55 11.48 36.87
CA GLY A 18 -26.22 10.55 37.79
C GLY A 18 -26.32 9.10 37.30
N SER A 19 -25.87 8.79 36.08
CA SER A 19 -25.71 7.39 35.64
C SER A 19 -24.53 6.71 36.34
N THR A 20 -24.56 5.38 36.44
CA THR A 20 -23.49 4.58 37.08
C THR A 20 -22.12 4.87 36.47
N ASN A 21 -22.00 4.84 35.14
CA ASN A 21 -20.72 5.09 34.46
C ASN A 21 -20.20 6.52 34.68
N PHE A 22 -21.09 7.51 34.71
CA PHE A 22 -20.73 8.89 35.01
C PHE A 22 -20.25 9.05 36.47
N CYS A 23 -20.90 8.34 37.39
CA CYS A 23 -20.50 8.27 38.80
C CYS A 23 -19.16 7.59 39.02
N ASP A 24 -18.89 6.50 38.30
CA ASP A 24 -17.62 5.79 38.36
C ASP A 24 -16.48 6.66 37.80
N ALA A 25 -16.72 7.39 36.69
CA ALA A 25 -15.78 8.38 36.17
C ALA A 25 -15.45 9.46 37.22
N ALA A 26 -16.45 10.00 37.90
CA ALA A 26 -16.23 10.98 38.97
C ALA A 26 -15.43 10.38 40.15
N ASP A 27 -15.70 9.14 40.54
CA ASP A 27 -14.93 8.45 41.59
C ASP A 27 -13.48 8.20 41.17
N HIS A 28 -13.23 7.90 39.89
CA HIS A 28 -11.88 7.80 39.36
C HIS A 28 -11.11 9.12 39.45
N PHE A 29 -11.74 10.26 39.14
CA PHE A 29 -11.12 11.58 39.28
C PHE A 29 -10.80 11.91 40.75
N ILE A 30 -11.67 11.51 41.69
CA ILE A 30 -11.45 11.67 43.13
C ILE A 30 -10.31 10.77 43.60
N ALA A 31 -10.32 9.50 43.21
CA ALA A 31 -9.28 8.53 43.56
C ALA A 31 -7.91 8.92 43.01
N ALA A 32 -7.86 9.54 41.83
CA ALA A 32 -6.65 10.09 41.23
C ALA A 32 -6.18 11.40 41.89
N GLY A 33 -6.94 11.96 42.85
CA GLY A 33 -6.61 13.23 43.52
C GLY A 33 -6.81 14.46 42.64
N ILE A 34 -7.52 14.33 41.51
CA ILE A 34 -7.82 15.43 40.59
C ILE A 34 -9.04 16.22 41.09
N ALA A 35 -9.88 15.60 41.91
CA ALA A 35 -10.99 16.24 42.60
C ALA A 35 -11.10 15.79 44.05
N SER A 36 -11.76 16.59 44.89
CA SER A 36 -12.01 16.22 46.30
C SER A 36 -13.43 15.71 46.58
N GLY A 37 -14.32 15.74 45.59
CA GLY A 37 -15.71 15.29 45.76
C GLY A 37 -16.57 15.41 44.51
N LYS A 38 -17.79 14.88 44.61
CA LYS A 38 -18.84 14.94 43.59
C LYS A 38 -20.22 15.23 44.20
N ASP A 39 -21.13 15.78 43.40
CA ASP A 39 -22.52 16.05 43.81
C ASP A 39 -23.45 14.82 43.63
N ALA A 40 -24.74 15.00 43.89
CA ALA A 40 -25.74 13.94 43.78
C ALA A 40 -25.98 13.45 42.33
N SER A 41 -25.61 14.26 41.35
CA SER A 41 -25.60 13.89 39.92
C SER A 41 -24.20 13.44 39.48
N CYS A 42 -23.30 13.20 40.44
CA CYS A 42 -21.93 12.79 40.24
C CYS A 42 -21.07 13.77 39.43
N ARG A 43 -21.40 15.06 39.43
CA ARG A 43 -20.50 16.10 38.88
C ARG A 43 -19.46 16.49 39.92
N LEU A 44 -18.23 16.76 39.50
CA LEU A 44 -17.14 17.12 40.38
C LEU A 44 -17.37 18.49 41.02
N THR A 45 -17.19 18.60 42.33
CA THR A 45 -17.48 19.84 43.08
C THR A 45 -16.24 20.70 43.31
N THR A 46 -15.05 20.10 43.30
CA THR A 46 -13.79 20.80 43.54
C THR A 46 -12.68 20.10 42.78
N LEU A 47 -12.18 20.76 41.75
CA LEU A 47 -11.02 20.33 40.97
C LEU A 47 -9.75 20.82 41.67
N LEU A 48 -8.82 19.91 41.90
CA LEU A 48 -7.53 20.16 42.55
C LEU A 48 -6.41 20.44 41.53
N GLY A 49 -6.72 20.34 40.24
CA GLY A 49 -5.89 20.74 39.11
C GLY A 49 -4.95 19.62 38.62
N PRO A 50 -4.99 19.22 37.34
CA PRO A 50 -4.17 18.13 36.81
C PRO A 50 -2.73 18.53 36.40
N GLY A 51 -2.32 19.80 36.58
CA GLY A 51 -0.99 20.29 36.19
C GLY A 51 -0.87 20.81 34.74
N GLY A 52 -1.96 20.82 33.95
CA GLY A 52 -2.05 21.34 32.58
C GLY A 52 -3.51 21.51 32.09
N ASP A 53 -3.71 21.99 30.87
CA ASP A 53 -5.03 22.11 30.21
C ASP A 53 -5.49 20.74 29.66
N VAL A 54 -6.80 20.49 29.56
CA VAL A 54 -7.35 19.35 28.81
C VAL A 54 -7.71 19.82 27.40
N VAL A 55 -7.13 19.23 26.37
CA VAL A 55 -7.40 19.60 24.98
C VAL A 55 -8.03 18.42 24.26
N MET A 56 -9.21 18.61 23.71
CA MET A 56 -9.89 17.63 22.85
C MET A 56 -9.84 18.10 21.41
N ALA A 57 -9.18 17.32 20.57
CA ALA A 57 -9.02 17.56 19.16
C ALA A 57 -9.91 16.61 18.36
N VAL A 58 -10.96 17.14 17.73
CA VAL A 58 -11.96 16.34 17.01
C VAL A 58 -11.89 16.61 15.51
N ARG A 59 -11.62 15.55 14.74
CA ARG A 59 -11.68 15.60 13.27
C ARG A 59 -13.12 15.73 12.81
N SER A 60 -13.36 16.68 11.90
CA SER A 60 -14.67 16.95 11.32
C SER A 60 -14.88 16.37 9.91
N ASP A 61 -13.98 15.50 9.44
CA ASP A 61 -14.11 14.75 8.17
C ASP A 61 -15.24 13.72 8.13
N SER A 62 -15.83 13.42 9.29
CA SER A 62 -16.96 12.51 9.37
C SER A 62 -18.02 13.09 10.30
N PRO A 63 -19.27 13.28 9.83
CA PRO A 63 -20.36 13.76 10.68
C PRO A 63 -20.52 12.93 11.96
N ASN A 64 -20.40 11.60 11.86
CA ASN A 64 -20.49 10.71 13.01
C ASN A 64 -19.31 10.86 13.98
N ARG A 65 -18.09 11.12 13.47
CA ARG A 65 -16.91 11.34 14.34
C ARG A 65 -17.05 12.67 15.07
N LEU A 66 -17.41 13.71 14.33
CA LEU A 66 -17.66 15.04 14.88
C LEU A 66 -18.77 15.00 15.94
N ALA A 67 -19.86 14.29 15.68
CA ALA A 67 -20.95 14.14 16.64
C ALA A 67 -20.49 13.41 17.90
N SER A 68 -19.72 12.32 17.76
CA SER A 68 -19.18 11.56 18.89
C SER A 68 -18.23 12.39 19.75
N GLY A 69 -17.23 13.05 19.13
CA GLY A 69 -16.28 13.90 19.86
C GLY A 69 -16.95 15.12 20.51
N ASN A 70 -17.95 15.72 19.86
CA ASN A 70 -18.76 16.77 20.48
C ASN A 70 -19.55 16.27 21.69
N ALA A 71 -20.11 15.06 21.63
CA ALA A 71 -20.85 14.46 22.74
C ALA A 71 -19.92 14.15 23.92
N GLU A 72 -18.73 13.62 23.64
CA GLU A 72 -17.69 13.36 24.64
C GLU A 72 -17.22 14.65 25.33
N PHE A 73 -16.92 15.70 24.56
CA PHE A 73 -16.58 17.01 25.12
C PHE A 73 -17.68 17.58 26.03
N ASN A 74 -18.94 17.51 25.59
CA ASN A 74 -20.05 18.00 26.40
C ASN A 74 -20.18 17.21 27.72
N ARG A 75 -19.95 15.90 27.71
CA ARG A 75 -19.97 15.05 28.91
C ARG A 75 -18.81 15.34 29.85
N PHE A 76 -17.61 15.59 29.33
CA PHE A 76 -16.48 16.04 30.12
C PHE A 76 -16.77 17.39 30.80
N CYS A 77 -17.35 18.35 30.08
CA CYS A 77 -17.77 19.61 30.68
C CYS A 77 -18.82 19.42 31.79
N ASP A 78 -19.78 18.51 31.58
CA ASP A 78 -20.78 18.18 32.58
C ASP A 78 -20.15 17.52 33.82
N LEU A 79 -19.19 16.61 33.62
CA LEU A 79 -18.45 15.95 34.70
C LEU A 79 -17.64 16.94 35.54
N LEU A 80 -16.98 17.89 34.89
CA LEU A 80 -16.23 18.96 35.55
C LEU A 80 -17.13 20.02 36.20
N ASN A 81 -18.46 19.88 36.09
CA ASN A 81 -19.45 20.89 36.49
C ASN A 81 -19.16 22.27 35.89
N ALA A 82 -18.60 22.29 34.68
CA ALA A 82 -18.07 23.47 34.01
C ALA A 82 -19.06 23.94 32.93
N PRO A 83 -19.61 25.17 33.01
CA PRO A 83 -20.47 25.69 31.97
C PRO A 83 -19.66 25.91 30.68
N ILE A 84 -20.22 25.52 29.53
CA ILE A 84 -19.65 25.80 28.22
C ILE A 84 -19.65 27.31 28.00
N SER A 85 -18.51 27.95 28.26
CA SER A 85 -18.33 29.39 28.33
C SER A 85 -16.83 29.71 28.18
N ALA A 86 -16.50 30.96 27.84
CA ALA A 86 -15.10 31.38 27.76
C ALA A 86 -14.47 31.36 29.17
N GLY A 87 -13.78 30.27 29.54
CA GLY A 87 -13.02 30.20 30.79
C GLY A 87 -12.67 28.79 31.29
N GLN A 88 -13.65 27.89 31.43
CA GLN A 88 -13.44 26.54 31.97
C GLN A 88 -13.66 25.43 30.93
N CYS A 89 -14.68 25.61 30.08
CA CYS A 89 -15.04 24.71 28.99
C CYS A 89 -15.28 25.52 27.73
N SER A 90 -14.30 25.57 26.83
CA SER A 90 -14.33 26.44 25.66
C SER A 90 -14.30 25.66 24.34
N ARG A 91 -14.98 26.17 23.32
CA ARG A 91 -14.87 25.71 21.92
C ARG A 91 -14.12 26.79 21.13
N THR A 92 -12.79 26.77 21.18
CA THR A 92 -11.94 27.82 20.57
C THR A 92 -10.76 27.23 19.81
N THR A 93 -10.27 27.96 18.81
CA THR A 93 -9.06 27.63 18.04
C THR A 93 -7.76 28.21 18.65
N SER A 94 -7.86 29.02 19.70
CA SER A 94 -6.73 29.71 20.37
C SER A 94 -6.43 29.14 21.76
N THR A 95 -5.19 29.32 22.24
CA THR A 95 -4.66 28.91 23.55
C THR A 95 -5.30 29.70 24.70
N GLY A 96 -6.05 29.01 25.56
CA GLY A 96 -6.67 29.55 26.77
C GLY A 96 -7.87 28.72 27.24
N GLY A 97 -7.80 28.17 28.46
CA GLY A 97 -8.89 27.51 29.20
C GLY A 97 -8.57 26.07 29.62
N THR A 98 -9.06 25.65 30.81
CA THR A 98 -8.75 24.35 31.43
C THR A 98 -9.27 23.12 30.66
N LEU A 99 -10.34 23.25 29.87
CA LEU A 99 -10.80 22.25 28.91
C LEU A 99 -11.22 22.93 27.59
N ARG A 100 -10.63 22.52 26.46
CA ARG A 100 -10.85 23.12 25.14
C ARG A 100 -11.17 22.08 24.07
N LEU A 101 -12.25 22.31 23.31
CA LEU A 101 -12.55 21.59 22.06
C LEU A 101 -12.02 22.37 20.86
N VAL A 102 -11.17 21.72 20.08
CA VAL A 102 -10.75 22.20 18.77
C VAL A 102 -11.41 21.29 17.73
N ASN A 103 -12.31 21.85 16.93
CA ASN A 103 -12.86 21.17 15.76
C ASN A 103 -12.00 21.54 14.55
N HIS A 104 -11.45 20.56 13.87
CA HIS A 104 -10.63 20.78 12.68
C HIS A 104 -11.31 20.13 11.47
N PRO A 105 -11.52 20.86 10.35
CA PRO A 105 -11.72 20.19 9.07
C PRO A 105 -10.52 19.28 8.83
N LEU A 106 -10.74 18.14 8.16
CA LEU A 106 -9.60 17.46 7.56
C LEU A 106 -9.24 18.27 6.33
N THR A 107 -8.47 19.32 6.55
CA THR A 107 -7.70 19.92 5.48
C THR A 107 -6.47 19.05 5.34
N ILE A 108 -6.30 18.57 4.13
CA ILE A 108 -5.24 17.67 3.65
C ILE A 108 -3.80 18.16 3.97
N ASN A 109 -3.64 19.44 4.28
CA ASN A 109 -2.40 20.13 4.66
C ASN A 109 -2.27 20.37 6.19
N ASP A 110 -3.19 19.85 7.00
CA ASP A 110 -3.14 19.89 8.46
C ASP A 110 -2.54 18.58 9.01
N ALA A 111 -1.59 17.95 8.31
CA ALA A 111 -1.05 16.66 8.68
C ALA A 111 -0.24 16.72 10.00
N PHE A 112 -0.99 16.74 11.10
CA PHE A 112 -0.63 16.20 12.41
C PHE A 112 0.55 16.87 13.13
N THR A 113 1.04 18.02 12.64
CA THR A 113 2.14 18.76 13.29
C THR A 113 1.79 19.29 14.69
N PHE A 114 0.51 19.48 15.01
CA PHE A 114 0.12 20.41 16.07
C PHE A 114 -0.71 19.84 17.22
N VAL A 115 -1.04 18.55 17.25
CA VAL A 115 -2.06 18.11 18.22
C VAL A 115 -1.52 18.19 19.66
N PHE A 116 -0.23 17.95 19.90
CA PHE A 116 0.32 17.80 21.25
C PHE A 116 1.58 18.61 21.56
N SER A 117 2.00 19.56 20.70
CA SER A 117 3.22 20.33 20.98
C SER A 117 3.03 21.26 22.19
N GLY A 118 3.86 21.06 23.22
CA GLY A 118 4.06 22.04 24.28
C GLY A 118 4.57 23.32 23.63
N SER A 119 3.94 24.44 23.94
CA SER A 119 4.08 25.72 23.24
C SER A 119 5.52 26.09 22.84
N SER A 120 5.78 26.25 21.54
CA SER A 120 6.40 27.47 21.00
C SER A 120 6.27 27.46 19.48
N THR A 121 6.11 28.66 18.91
CA THR A 121 6.14 29.00 17.49
C THR A 121 7.39 28.58 16.72
N ASP A 122 8.31 27.84 17.32
CA ASP A 122 9.52 27.34 16.70
C ASP A 122 9.44 25.83 16.60
N GLY A 123 9.11 25.33 15.41
CA GLY A 123 9.20 23.92 15.11
C GLY A 123 10.53 23.34 15.60
N VAL A 124 10.44 22.16 16.21
CA VAL A 124 11.54 21.20 16.38
C VAL A 124 12.52 21.41 17.57
N THR A 125 12.50 22.49 18.37
CA THR A 125 13.67 22.77 19.25
C THR A 125 13.53 22.69 20.78
N THR A 126 12.34 22.52 21.38
CA THR A 126 12.27 22.41 22.85
C THR A 126 11.69 21.07 23.33
N ASN A 127 12.58 20.24 23.90
CA ASN A 127 12.30 18.96 24.57
C ASN A 127 11.49 19.10 25.87
N THR A 128 10.52 20.02 25.94
CA THR A 128 9.72 20.22 27.15
C THR A 128 8.48 19.34 27.06
N PRO A 129 8.27 18.37 27.96
CA PRO A 129 7.07 17.54 27.95
C PRO A 129 5.82 18.42 28.01
N ASN A 130 4.88 18.22 27.09
CA ASN A 130 3.56 18.82 27.22
C ASN A 130 2.86 18.18 28.44
N LEU A 131 2.51 19.00 29.43
CA LEU A 131 1.79 18.56 30.64
C LEU A 131 0.27 18.62 30.47
N ASP A 132 -0.20 19.11 29.31
CA ASP A 132 -1.62 19.12 28.96
C ASP A 132 -2.13 17.69 28.70
N TRP A 133 -3.38 17.47 29.09
CA TRP A 133 -4.12 16.25 28.84
C TRP A 133 -4.75 16.34 27.47
N ASN A 134 -4.09 15.80 26.47
CA ASN A 134 -4.57 15.93 25.12
C ASN A 134 -5.24 14.64 24.64
N THR A 135 -6.34 14.79 23.91
CA THR A 135 -7.09 13.70 23.29
C THR A 135 -7.36 14.02 21.83
N TYR A 136 -7.31 13.00 20.97
CA TYR A 136 -7.51 13.16 19.53
C TYR A 136 -8.43 12.07 18.99
N THR A 137 -9.39 12.45 18.14
CA THR A 137 -10.23 11.45 17.45
C THR A 137 -9.55 10.96 16.18
N GLY A 138 -8.75 9.90 16.31
CA GLY A 138 -8.14 9.18 15.20
C GLY A 138 -9.10 8.23 14.49
N ALA A 139 -8.63 7.61 13.41
CA ALA A 139 -9.10 6.29 13.02
C ALA A 139 -8.04 5.62 12.18
N ASN A 140 -7.90 4.32 12.40
CA ASN A 140 -7.12 3.46 11.57
C ASN A 140 -8.04 2.47 10.85
N SER A 141 -7.70 2.14 9.62
CA SER A 141 -8.23 1.03 8.86
C SER A 141 -7.03 0.24 8.33
N GLY A 142 -6.30 -0.37 9.27
CA GLY A 142 -5.15 -1.21 8.96
C GLY A 142 -5.59 -2.61 8.52
N GLY A 143 -4.62 -3.41 8.07
CA GLY A 143 -4.84 -4.77 7.57
C GLY A 143 -5.39 -5.74 8.65
N SER A 144 -5.69 -6.97 8.24
CA SER A 144 -6.20 -8.00 9.14
C SER A 144 -5.11 -8.74 9.92
N ALA A 145 -3.84 -8.54 9.57
CA ALA A 145 -2.70 -9.16 10.24
C ALA A 145 -2.31 -8.38 11.50
N PHE A 146 -1.85 -9.09 12.52
CA PHE A 146 -1.60 -8.51 13.84
C PHE A 146 -0.19 -7.90 13.99
N ASP A 147 0.66 -8.08 12.99
CA ASP A 147 1.99 -7.47 12.82
C ASP A 147 1.94 -5.96 12.59
N GLN A 148 0.84 -5.46 12.02
CA GLN A 148 0.61 -4.02 11.83
C GLN A 148 0.81 -3.17 13.09
N GLN A 149 0.68 -3.77 14.28
CA GLN A 149 0.92 -3.10 15.56
C GLN A 149 2.33 -2.52 15.65
N TRP A 150 3.32 -3.21 15.11
CA TRP A 150 4.69 -2.71 15.05
C TRP A 150 4.79 -1.49 14.14
N GLY A 151 4.33 -1.58 12.89
CA GLY A 151 4.37 -0.46 11.94
C GLY A 151 3.58 0.78 12.38
N LEU A 152 2.59 0.63 13.26
CA LEU A 152 1.73 1.73 13.73
C LEU A 152 2.21 2.38 15.02
N TYR A 153 2.82 1.62 15.94
CA TYR A 153 3.01 2.06 17.32
C TYR A 153 4.46 1.97 17.82
N ASP A 154 5.34 1.31 17.07
CA ASP A 154 6.76 1.23 17.43
C ASP A 154 7.41 2.61 17.32
N SER A 155 8.12 2.99 18.37
CA SER A 155 8.66 4.35 18.50
C SER A 155 9.71 4.73 17.44
N SER A 156 10.28 3.75 16.74
CA SER A 156 11.22 3.99 15.64
C SER A 156 10.59 4.66 14.41
N PHE A 157 9.27 4.58 14.25
CA PHE A 157 8.56 5.15 13.11
C PHE A 157 8.02 6.55 13.33
N VAL A 158 7.61 6.89 14.54
CA VAL A 158 6.62 7.98 14.66
C VAL A 158 7.23 9.35 14.92
N SER A 159 8.37 9.44 15.62
CA SER A 159 8.94 10.75 15.97
C SER A 159 10.43 10.71 16.26
N THR A 160 11.12 11.79 15.89
CA THR A 160 12.49 12.08 16.35
C THR A 160 12.58 12.24 17.87
N ILE A 161 11.47 12.55 18.54
CA ILE A 161 11.39 12.68 20.01
C ILE A 161 11.65 11.33 20.69
N CYS A 162 11.16 10.22 20.14
CA CYS A 162 11.40 8.88 20.67
C CYS A 162 12.67 8.22 20.09
N GLY A 163 13.48 8.94 19.32
CA GLY A 163 14.66 8.38 18.66
C GLY A 163 14.40 7.75 17.28
N GLY A 164 13.20 7.95 16.71
CA GLY A 164 12.87 7.55 15.34
C GLY A 164 13.71 8.28 14.29
N SER A 165 13.81 7.69 13.09
CA SER A 165 14.68 8.19 12.02
C SER A 165 14.29 9.63 11.63
N GLY A 166 15.19 10.59 11.84
CA GLY A 166 15.01 12.02 11.52
C GLY A 166 14.97 12.37 10.03
N VAL A 167 14.72 11.39 9.16
CA VAL A 167 14.53 11.56 7.71
C VAL A 167 13.05 11.60 7.34
N VAL A 168 12.18 11.91 8.30
CA VAL A 168 10.87 12.44 7.99
C VAL A 168 11.10 13.80 7.33
N PRO A 169 10.86 13.99 6.02
CA PRO A 169 10.97 15.32 5.42
C PRO A 169 10.01 16.18 6.22
N ALA A 170 10.50 17.30 6.75
CA ALA A 170 9.61 18.37 7.15
C ALA A 170 8.81 18.70 5.88
N SER A 171 7.56 18.23 5.81
CA SER A 171 6.64 18.76 4.82
C SER A 171 6.73 20.29 4.92
N PRO A 172 6.63 21.04 3.81
CA PRO A 172 6.61 22.50 3.87
C PRO A 172 5.47 23.08 4.76
N THR A 173 4.57 22.23 5.29
CA THR A 173 3.56 22.54 6.31
C THR A 173 3.96 22.16 7.76
N GLY A 174 5.12 21.54 7.97
CA GLY A 174 5.56 20.97 9.26
C GLY A 174 5.11 19.54 9.52
N ASP A 175 4.35 18.97 8.58
CA ASP A 175 3.57 17.76 8.78
C ASP A 175 4.39 16.47 8.82
N PHE A 176 4.11 15.63 9.83
CA PHE A 176 4.66 14.30 9.98
C PHE A 176 3.89 13.31 9.08
N PRO A 177 4.55 12.53 8.20
CA PRO A 177 3.95 11.57 7.26
C PRO A 177 3.28 10.36 7.91
N LEU A 178 3.43 10.19 9.23
CA LEU A 178 2.77 9.12 9.98
C LEU A 178 1.75 9.73 10.95
N PRO A 179 0.62 9.04 11.21
CA PRO A 179 -0.37 9.49 12.18
C PRO A 179 0.30 9.74 13.54
N ASN A 180 0.55 11.02 13.85
CA ASN A 180 1.22 11.47 15.06
C ASN A 180 0.29 11.40 16.30
N ASP A 181 -0.93 10.88 16.13
CA ASP A 181 -1.94 10.76 17.17
C ASP A 181 -1.83 9.47 17.98
N VAL A 182 -0.91 8.56 17.62
CA VAL A 182 -0.91 7.19 18.16
C VAL A 182 0.38 6.72 18.83
N TYR A 183 1.42 7.56 18.97
CA TYR A 183 2.72 7.08 19.48
C TYR A 183 2.82 7.06 21.00
N SER A 184 3.60 6.11 21.50
CA SER A 184 4.05 6.04 22.88
C SER A 184 5.54 5.73 22.89
N CYS A 185 6.38 6.63 23.44
CA CYS A 185 7.79 6.33 23.64
C CYS A 185 7.93 5.29 24.78
N ASN A 186 7.68 4.01 24.49
CA ASN A 186 7.74 2.93 25.47
C ASN A 186 8.63 1.80 24.97
N LEU A 187 9.91 1.87 25.35
CA LEU A 187 10.93 0.89 24.95
C LEU A 187 10.55 -0.57 25.27
N LYS A 188 9.73 -0.80 26.30
CA LYS A 188 9.27 -2.15 26.64
C LYS A 188 8.19 -2.63 25.66
N MET A 189 7.30 -1.74 25.23
CA MET A 189 6.34 -2.01 24.17
C MET A 189 7.07 -2.25 22.84
N ASP A 190 7.98 -1.35 22.47
CA ASP A 190 8.78 -1.44 21.24
C ASP A 190 9.50 -2.78 21.16
N HIS A 191 10.17 -3.20 22.24
CA HIS A 191 10.83 -4.50 22.30
C HIS A 191 9.92 -5.68 21.94
N TYR A 192 8.69 -5.70 22.45
CA TYR A 192 7.74 -6.77 22.16
C TYR A 192 7.11 -6.65 20.77
N GLN A 193 6.99 -5.44 20.23
CA GLN A 193 6.55 -5.18 18.87
C GLN A 193 7.61 -5.59 17.84
N GLU A 194 8.89 -5.29 18.08
CA GLU A 194 10.00 -5.81 17.28
C GLU A 194 10.03 -7.35 17.33
N MET A 195 9.87 -7.95 18.52
CA MET A 195 9.78 -9.40 18.67
C MET A 195 8.56 -9.99 17.95
N ASN A 196 7.48 -9.24 17.81
CA ASN A 196 6.32 -9.64 17.02
C ASN A 196 6.66 -9.62 15.52
N GLN A 197 7.13 -8.48 14.99
CA GLN A 197 7.44 -8.30 13.56
C GLN A 197 8.51 -9.29 13.08
N PHE A 198 9.56 -9.46 13.85
CA PHE A 198 10.75 -10.21 13.44
C PHE A 198 10.77 -11.65 13.97
N ASN A 199 9.64 -12.15 14.51
CA ASN A 199 9.54 -13.55 14.91
C ASN A 199 9.53 -14.48 13.69
N ALA A 200 10.33 -15.55 13.73
CA ALA A 200 10.34 -16.57 12.69
C ALA A 200 9.03 -17.38 12.58
N THR A 201 8.14 -17.33 13.59
CA THR A 201 6.90 -18.12 13.62
C THR A 201 5.69 -17.27 13.97
N ILE A 202 4.53 -17.59 13.39
CA ILE A 202 3.25 -16.93 13.71
C ILE A 202 2.92 -17.07 15.21
N GLN A 203 3.17 -18.25 15.81
CA GLN A 203 2.91 -18.49 17.22
C GLN A 203 3.80 -17.61 18.13
N GLY A 204 5.10 -17.52 17.83
CA GLY A 204 6.01 -16.66 18.60
C GLY A 204 5.68 -15.18 18.42
N ALA A 205 5.26 -14.77 17.22
CA ALA A 205 4.79 -13.41 16.97
C ALA A 205 3.55 -13.08 17.82
N ALA A 206 2.55 -13.98 17.86
CA ALA A 206 1.36 -13.82 18.68
C ALA A 206 1.67 -13.76 20.19
N GLN A 207 2.60 -14.60 20.67
CA GLN A 207 3.06 -14.58 22.06
C GLN A 207 3.78 -13.28 22.42
N SER A 208 4.51 -12.68 21.48
CA SER A 208 5.19 -11.40 21.67
C SER A 208 4.21 -10.23 21.64
N LEU A 209 3.14 -10.32 20.86
CA LEU A 209 2.11 -9.28 20.80
C LEU A 209 1.32 -9.16 22.11
N GLN A 210 1.06 -10.26 22.80
CA GLN A 210 0.27 -10.25 24.03
C GLN A 210 0.79 -9.26 25.10
N PRO A 211 2.08 -9.28 25.50
CA PRO A 211 2.61 -8.29 26.44
C PRO A 211 2.68 -6.88 25.85
N ALA A 212 2.89 -6.72 24.53
CA ALA A 212 2.80 -5.40 23.89
C ALA A 212 1.39 -4.80 24.05
N MET A 213 0.34 -5.58 23.80
CA MET A 213 -1.05 -5.16 23.95
C MET A 213 -1.45 -4.93 25.41
N GLU A 214 -0.88 -5.69 26.36
CA GLU A 214 -1.06 -5.44 27.79
C GLU A 214 -0.48 -4.08 28.20
N ILE A 215 0.73 -3.75 27.75
CA ILE A 215 1.34 -2.44 27.96
C ILE A 215 0.49 -1.35 27.30
N PHE A 216 0.07 -1.59 26.05
CA PHE A 216 -0.74 -0.65 25.29
C PHE A 216 -2.05 -0.28 26.00
N GLY A 217 -2.75 -1.29 26.51
CA GLY A 217 -3.97 -1.11 27.30
C GLY A 217 -3.72 -0.45 28.66
N ASN A 218 -2.67 -0.86 29.38
CA ASN A 218 -2.34 -0.30 30.70
C ASN A 218 -1.92 1.17 30.63
N HIS A 219 -1.32 1.61 29.54
CA HIS A 219 -0.91 3.00 29.33
C HIS A 219 -1.96 3.85 28.58
N THR A 220 -3.10 3.26 28.19
CA THR A 220 -4.21 3.98 27.55
C THR A 220 -3.75 4.76 26.30
N ILE A 221 -2.86 4.16 25.50
CA ILE A 221 -2.23 4.84 24.34
C ILE A 221 -3.29 5.19 23.28
N ASN A 222 -4.20 4.25 23.01
CA ASN A 222 -5.41 4.51 22.23
C ASN A 222 -6.61 3.81 22.87
N GLU A 223 -7.73 4.53 22.93
CA GLU A 223 -8.99 4.02 23.42
C GLU A 223 -9.98 3.89 22.26
N PRO A 224 -10.40 2.67 21.87
CA PRO A 224 -11.37 2.50 20.81
C PRO A 224 -12.76 2.97 21.26
N THR A 225 -13.14 4.18 20.90
CA THR A 225 -14.44 4.78 21.28
C THR A 225 -15.58 4.38 20.34
N VAL A 226 -15.28 4.14 19.06
CA VAL A 226 -16.27 3.71 18.05
C VAL A 226 -15.61 2.76 17.05
N SER A 227 -16.11 1.53 16.95
CA SER A 227 -15.84 0.66 15.81
C SER A 227 -16.94 0.80 14.78
N ARG A 228 -16.57 0.91 13.50
CA ARG A 228 -17.52 1.03 12.40
C ARG A 228 -17.46 -0.21 11.54
N THR A 229 -18.60 -0.81 11.26
CA THR A 229 -18.71 -1.74 10.15
C THR A 229 -18.62 -0.94 8.86
N GLN A 230 -17.67 -1.28 7.99
CA GLN A 230 -17.63 -0.76 6.64
C GLN A 230 -18.63 -1.56 5.79
N GLN A 231 -19.59 -0.86 5.18
CA GLN A 231 -20.54 -1.45 4.24
C GLN A 231 -20.40 -0.71 2.92
N PHE A 232 -20.10 -1.48 1.89
CA PHE A 232 -19.95 -0.96 0.54
C PHE A 232 -21.11 -1.49 -0.29
N GLY A 233 -21.83 -0.57 -0.93
CA GLY A 233 -22.91 -0.90 -1.85
C GLY A 233 -22.48 -0.60 -3.27
N TYR A 234 -22.90 -1.46 -4.20
CA TYR A 234 -22.81 -1.19 -5.63
C TYR A 234 -24.21 -1.31 -6.25
N ALA A 235 -24.44 -0.61 -7.37
CA ALA A 235 -25.74 -0.62 -8.03
C ALA A 235 -26.09 -2.01 -8.57
N LYS A 236 -27.39 -2.32 -8.69
CA LYS A 236 -27.84 -3.59 -9.29
C LYS A 236 -27.38 -3.70 -10.75
N GLY A 237 -27.01 -4.90 -11.18
CA GLY A 237 -26.62 -5.22 -12.57
C GLY A 237 -25.12 -5.25 -12.83
N TRP A 238 -24.29 -4.89 -11.84
CA TRP A 238 -22.85 -5.13 -11.91
C TRP A 238 -22.53 -6.59 -11.60
N THR A 239 -21.61 -7.16 -12.38
CA THR A 239 -21.09 -8.54 -12.28
C THR A 239 -19.56 -8.48 -12.18
N GLY A 240 -18.92 -9.53 -11.64
CA GLY A 240 -17.45 -9.58 -11.49
C GLY A 240 -16.90 -8.72 -10.35
N VAL A 241 -17.76 -8.16 -9.50
CA VAL A 241 -17.35 -7.45 -8.28
C VAL A 241 -16.75 -8.47 -7.30
N SER A 242 -15.53 -8.21 -6.85
CA SER A 242 -14.81 -9.07 -5.92
C SER A 242 -15.13 -8.66 -4.49
N ASP A 243 -15.64 -9.57 -3.65
CA ASP A 243 -15.87 -9.27 -2.23
C ASP A 243 -14.70 -9.80 -1.40
N ALA A 244 -13.68 -8.97 -1.21
CA ALA A 244 -12.44 -9.41 -0.58
C ALA A 244 -12.61 -9.60 0.93
N THR A 245 -12.09 -10.70 1.48
CA THR A 245 -12.30 -10.99 2.91
C THR A 245 -11.61 -9.96 3.80
N GLY A 246 -12.34 -9.37 4.74
CA GLY A 246 -11.83 -8.33 5.66
C GLY A 246 -11.69 -6.93 5.04
N ILE A 247 -11.85 -6.81 3.72
CA ILE A 247 -11.66 -5.58 2.93
C ILE A 247 -12.97 -5.13 2.27
N GLY A 248 -13.81 -6.08 1.86
CA GLY A 248 -15.01 -5.86 1.07
C GLY A 248 -14.71 -5.59 -0.41
N ILE A 249 -15.66 -4.94 -1.08
CA ILE A 249 -15.52 -4.64 -2.51
C ILE A 249 -14.63 -3.43 -2.81
N ALA A 250 -14.29 -2.61 -1.81
CA ALA A 250 -13.84 -1.24 -2.04
C ALA A 250 -12.38 -0.93 -1.67
N THR A 251 -12.04 -0.93 -0.39
CA THR A 251 -10.78 -0.36 0.12
C THR A 251 -9.60 -1.29 -0.12
N GLY A 252 -8.76 -1.03 -1.11
CA GLY A 252 -7.58 -1.86 -1.35
C GLY A 252 -7.85 -3.07 -2.25
N ASN A 253 -9.05 -3.17 -2.84
CA ASN A 253 -9.46 -4.30 -3.66
C ASN A 253 -9.42 -3.98 -5.16
N ALA A 254 -8.21 -3.89 -5.71
CA ALA A 254 -7.99 -3.68 -7.14
C ALA A 254 -8.68 -4.75 -8.02
N PHE A 255 -8.88 -5.96 -7.49
CA PHE A 255 -9.57 -7.04 -8.23
C PHE A 255 -11.01 -6.68 -8.63
N SER A 256 -11.71 -5.90 -7.81
CA SER A 256 -13.03 -5.39 -8.18
C SER A 256 -12.97 -4.47 -9.38
N LEU A 257 -12.05 -3.49 -9.40
CA LEU A 257 -11.95 -2.53 -10.50
C LEU A 257 -11.47 -3.17 -11.80
N MET A 258 -10.75 -4.29 -11.72
CA MET A 258 -10.34 -5.06 -12.89
C MET A 258 -11.46 -5.91 -13.50
N ASN A 259 -12.31 -6.50 -12.67
CA ASN A 259 -13.29 -7.51 -13.10
C ASN A 259 -14.73 -6.99 -13.18
N ALA A 260 -15.05 -5.88 -12.51
CA ALA A 260 -16.40 -5.36 -12.44
C ALA A 260 -16.87 -4.83 -13.80
N TRP A 261 -18.03 -5.31 -14.26
CA TRP A 261 -18.65 -4.84 -15.50
C TRP A 261 -20.17 -4.80 -15.37
N ASN A 262 -20.80 -3.98 -16.20
CA ASN A 262 -22.26 -3.88 -16.31
C ASN A 262 -22.61 -3.54 -17.76
N PRO A 263 -23.43 -4.35 -18.46
CA PRO A 263 -23.81 -4.09 -19.85
C PRO A 263 -24.82 -2.95 -20.00
N SER A 264 -25.45 -2.54 -18.90
CA SER A 264 -26.48 -1.50 -18.87
C SER A 264 -26.35 -0.71 -17.56
N PRO A 265 -25.23 0.00 -17.35
CA PRO A 265 -25.02 0.76 -16.14
C PRO A 265 -26.05 1.89 -16.06
N ALA A 266 -26.55 2.16 -14.84
CA ALA A 266 -27.52 3.23 -14.59
C ALA A 266 -27.02 4.62 -15.05
N ILE A 267 -25.71 4.78 -15.10
CA ILE A 267 -25.04 5.94 -15.68
C ILE A 267 -24.34 5.45 -16.95
N SER A 268 -24.72 6.00 -18.10
CA SER A 268 -24.15 5.62 -19.39
C SER A 268 -22.67 5.98 -19.51
N GLY A 269 -21.94 5.15 -20.24
CA GLY A 269 -20.51 5.31 -20.53
C GLY A 269 -19.66 4.14 -20.02
N PRO A 270 -18.41 3.98 -20.52
CA PRO A 270 -17.51 2.90 -20.13
C PRO A 270 -16.78 3.21 -18.81
N THR A 271 -17.45 3.84 -17.85
CA THR A 271 -16.81 4.40 -16.65
C THR A 271 -17.36 3.76 -15.38
N ILE A 272 -16.48 3.16 -14.59
CA ILE A 272 -16.77 2.81 -13.21
C ILE A 272 -16.69 4.09 -12.38
N ARG A 273 -17.78 4.43 -11.68
CA ARG A 273 -17.78 5.54 -10.72
C ARG A 273 -17.64 4.98 -9.32
N TRP A 274 -16.52 5.31 -8.68
CA TRP A 274 -16.17 4.81 -7.36
C TRP A 274 -16.21 5.92 -6.33
N GLY A 275 -17.05 5.76 -5.31
CA GLY A 275 -17.17 6.74 -4.23
C GLY A 275 -16.09 6.51 -3.17
N MET A 276 -15.39 7.58 -2.79
CA MET A 276 -14.47 7.57 -1.66
C MET A 276 -15.05 8.40 -0.50
N LYS A 277 -14.76 7.98 0.73
CA LYS A 277 -15.23 8.69 1.93
C LYS A 277 -14.56 10.06 2.09
N GLN A 278 -13.30 10.20 1.66
CA GLN A 278 -12.51 11.43 1.74
C GLN A 278 -11.68 11.60 0.47
N GLY A 279 -11.22 12.84 0.26
CA GLY A 279 -10.30 13.22 -0.80
C GLY A 279 -8.84 12.81 -0.55
N THR A 280 -7.94 13.26 -1.42
CA THR A 280 -6.50 12.98 -1.37
C THR A 280 -5.68 14.20 -0.99
N SER A 281 -4.63 14.00 -0.20
CA SER A 281 -3.65 15.05 0.14
C SER A 281 -2.49 15.10 -0.82
N SER A 282 -1.98 13.93 -1.14
CA SER A 282 -0.91 13.73 -2.07
C SER A 282 -1.15 12.42 -2.81
N LEU A 283 -0.78 12.40 -4.07
CA LEU A 283 -0.65 11.19 -4.88
C LEU A 283 0.83 10.88 -5.11
N ASN A 284 1.72 11.45 -4.30
CA ASN A 284 3.12 11.06 -4.28
C ASN A 284 3.23 9.67 -3.65
N PRO A 285 3.71 8.64 -4.40
CA PRO A 285 3.82 7.29 -3.87
C PRO A 285 4.74 7.20 -2.66
N PHE A 286 5.65 8.15 -2.43
CA PHE A 286 6.57 8.12 -1.28
C PHE A 286 6.07 8.89 -0.04
N GLU A 287 4.96 9.64 -0.16
CA GLU A 287 4.48 10.56 0.90
C GLU A 287 2.99 10.42 1.22
N PHE A 288 2.24 9.55 0.53
CA PHE A 288 0.84 9.34 0.85
C PHE A 288 0.67 8.78 2.27
N THR A 289 -0.41 9.19 2.93
CA THR A 289 -0.62 8.94 4.37
C THR A 289 -1.95 8.27 4.67
N THR A 290 -2.82 8.14 3.67
CA THR A 290 -4.17 7.61 3.86
C THR A 290 -4.44 6.41 2.95
N VAL A 291 -5.27 5.50 3.43
CA VAL A 291 -5.76 4.35 2.64
C VAL A 291 -6.54 4.78 1.39
N PHE A 292 -7.04 6.02 1.32
CA PHE A 292 -7.79 6.51 0.17
C PHE A 292 -6.87 6.94 -0.97
N GLU A 293 -5.72 7.52 -0.65
CA GLU A 293 -4.64 7.73 -1.62
C GLU A 293 -4.07 6.40 -2.07
N PHE A 294 -3.86 5.47 -1.14
CA PHE A 294 -3.42 4.11 -1.47
C PHE A 294 -4.35 3.43 -2.48
N ASN A 295 -5.68 3.54 -2.30
CA ASN A 295 -6.67 2.99 -3.23
C ASN A 295 -6.53 3.53 -4.66
N ILE A 296 -5.93 4.70 -4.86
CA ILE A 296 -5.68 5.28 -6.18
C ILE A 296 -4.31 4.82 -6.67
N LEU A 297 -3.31 4.87 -5.80
CA LEU A 297 -1.93 4.53 -6.13
C LEU A 297 -1.77 3.06 -6.51
N GLN A 298 -2.48 2.13 -5.86
CA GLN A 298 -2.46 0.70 -6.21
C GLN A 298 -3.08 0.39 -7.58
N GLU A 299 -3.88 1.31 -8.14
CA GLU A 299 -4.46 1.17 -9.48
C GLU A 299 -3.51 1.71 -10.56
N VAL A 300 -2.53 2.52 -10.14
CA VAL A 300 -1.50 3.13 -11.00
C VAL A 300 -0.19 2.35 -10.94
N TYR A 301 0.24 1.94 -9.75
CA TYR A 301 1.48 1.23 -9.47
C TYR A 301 1.20 -0.21 -9.06
N ASP A 302 2.02 -1.13 -9.55
CA ASP A 302 1.97 -2.52 -9.11
C ASP A 302 2.94 -2.78 -7.95
N ALA A 303 2.78 -3.93 -7.29
CA ALA A 303 3.67 -4.43 -6.25
C ALA A 303 4.33 -5.75 -6.67
N LEU A 304 5.43 -6.16 -6.02
CA LEU A 304 6.08 -7.45 -6.32
C LEU A 304 5.14 -8.63 -6.09
N LEU A 305 4.52 -8.65 -4.91
CA LEU A 305 3.61 -9.68 -4.45
C LEU A 305 2.24 -9.05 -4.13
N THR A 306 1.19 -9.87 -4.19
CA THR A 306 -0.15 -9.46 -3.75
C THR A 306 -0.86 -10.61 -3.04
N VAL A 307 -1.95 -10.29 -2.36
CA VAL A 307 -2.78 -11.26 -1.65
C VAL A 307 -4.06 -11.51 -2.46
N THR A 308 -4.47 -12.77 -2.56
CA THR A 308 -5.73 -13.14 -3.22
C THR A 308 -6.94 -12.53 -2.51
N PRO A 309 -7.99 -12.08 -3.24
CA PRO A 309 -9.12 -11.41 -2.61
C PRO A 309 -9.98 -12.34 -1.73
N TYR A 310 -10.03 -13.65 -2.00
CA TYR A 310 -10.89 -14.59 -1.28
C TYR A 310 -10.15 -15.37 -0.19
N ILE A 311 -10.82 -15.58 0.95
CA ILE A 311 -10.45 -16.54 1.97
C ILE A 311 -11.62 -17.48 2.24
N PRO A 312 -11.65 -18.69 1.68
CA PRO A 312 -12.46 -19.76 2.23
C PRO A 312 -11.54 -20.78 2.91
N GLY A 313 -11.63 -20.90 4.24
CA GLY A 313 -11.13 -22.06 5.00
C GLY A 313 -9.61 -22.21 5.20
N THR A 314 -8.74 -21.72 4.32
CA THR A 314 -7.27 -21.96 4.38
C THR A 314 -6.39 -20.72 4.57
N GLY A 315 -6.96 -19.51 4.62
CA GLY A 315 -6.20 -18.25 4.71
C GLY A 315 -5.96 -17.59 3.35
N ALA A 316 -5.68 -16.28 3.37
CA ALA A 316 -5.34 -15.51 2.17
C ALA A 316 -3.98 -15.97 1.63
N GLN A 317 -3.84 -16.10 0.31
CA GLN A 317 -2.63 -16.63 -0.29
C GLN A 317 -1.84 -15.53 -0.99
N ILE A 318 -0.52 -15.57 -0.83
CA ILE A 318 0.39 -14.61 -1.47
C ILE A 318 0.74 -15.17 -2.85
N ILE A 319 0.56 -14.35 -3.89
CA ILE A 319 0.89 -14.70 -5.27
C ILE A 319 1.93 -13.72 -5.82
N GLY A 320 2.73 -14.19 -6.79
CA GLY A 320 3.57 -13.31 -7.59
C GLY A 320 2.70 -12.37 -8.44
N TYR A 321 2.87 -11.05 -8.28
CA TYR A 321 2.12 -10.07 -9.05
C TYR A 321 2.97 -9.54 -10.21
N MET A 322 4.12 -8.94 -9.87
CA MET A 322 5.18 -8.59 -10.84
C MET A 322 6.26 -9.68 -10.97
N ALA A 323 6.16 -10.76 -10.19
CA ALA A 323 7.11 -11.87 -10.21
C ALA A 323 6.49 -13.13 -10.81
N ASN A 324 7.26 -13.81 -11.67
CA ASN A 324 6.91 -15.13 -12.20
C ASN A 324 6.94 -16.18 -11.11
N THR A 325 7.94 -16.11 -10.23
CA THR A 325 8.16 -17.02 -9.11
C THR A 325 8.73 -16.24 -7.95
N TYR A 326 8.47 -16.71 -6.72
CA TYR A 326 9.16 -16.23 -5.54
C TYR A 326 9.50 -17.39 -4.61
N GLN A 327 10.59 -17.27 -3.86
CA GLN A 327 11.01 -18.27 -2.89
C GLN A 327 11.79 -17.61 -1.75
N LEU A 328 11.47 -17.99 -0.52
CA LEU A 328 12.31 -17.67 0.63
C LEU A 328 13.57 -18.56 0.59
N VAL A 329 14.73 -17.93 0.56
CA VAL A 329 16.05 -18.58 0.50
C VAL A 329 16.99 -18.01 1.55
N GLN A 330 18.12 -18.68 1.78
CA GLN A 330 19.17 -18.26 2.71
C GLN A 330 20.56 -18.53 2.13
N HIS A 331 21.56 -17.76 2.56
CA HIS A 331 22.94 -17.92 2.08
C HIS A 331 23.54 -19.30 2.38
N SER A 332 23.26 -19.81 3.59
CA SER A 332 23.71 -21.11 4.07
C SER A 332 22.63 -21.73 4.94
N ALA A 333 22.70 -23.05 5.21
CA ALA A 333 21.66 -23.80 5.93
C ALA A 333 21.60 -23.45 7.44
N VAL A 334 21.22 -22.22 7.77
CA VAL A 334 21.11 -21.71 9.15
C VAL A 334 19.71 -21.99 9.72
N LEU A 335 18.68 -21.78 8.91
CA LEU A 335 17.27 -21.93 9.28
C LEU A 335 16.68 -23.22 8.66
N PRO A 336 16.04 -24.09 9.47
CA PRO A 336 15.39 -25.30 8.95
C PRO A 336 14.25 -24.98 7.97
N GLY A 337 14.12 -25.76 6.91
CA GLY A 337 12.98 -25.66 5.97
C GLY A 337 13.10 -24.55 4.91
N ILE A 338 14.17 -23.76 4.93
CA ILE A 338 14.44 -22.71 3.93
C ILE A 338 15.55 -23.17 2.99
N ALA A 339 15.35 -23.00 1.68
CA ALA A 339 16.31 -23.44 0.66
C ALA A 339 17.59 -22.60 0.71
N VAL A 340 18.73 -23.23 0.39
CA VAL A 340 20.02 -22.54 0.31
C VAL A 340 20.25 -22.02 -1.10
N ASP A 341 20.57 -20.73 -1.22
CA ASP A 341 21.02 -20.08 -2.45
C ASP A 341 22.20 -19.16 -2.13
N ALA A 342 23.39 -19.50 -2.63
CA ALA A 342 24.62 -18.75 -2.35
C ALA A 342 24.60 -17.31 -2.89
N ASN A 343 23.69 -17.00 -3.82
CA ASN A 343 23.48 -15.65 -4.34
C ASN A 343 22.71 -14.76 -3.36
N CYS A 344 21.98 -15.34 -2.40
CA CYS A 344 21.52 -14.57 -1.25
C CYS A 344 22.76 -14.17 -0.44
N PRO A 345 23.04 -12.87 -0.27
CA PRO A 345 24.24 -12.46 0.44
C PRO A 345 24.18 -12.85 1.93
N ALA A 346 25.34 -13.12 2.54
CA ALA A 346 25.44 -13.34 3.98
C ALA A 346 25.40 -12.02 4.78
N SER A 347 25.80 -10.92 4.14
CA SER A 347 25.87 -9.59 4.73
C SER A 347 25.83 -8.51 3.65
N ALA A 348 25.35 -7.31 3.98
CA ALA A 348 25.45 -6.12 3.14
C ALA A 348 26.36 -5.08 3.81
N THR A 349 27.14 -4.33 3.04
CA THR A 349 27.95 -3.22 3.57
C THR A 349 27.41 -1.89 3.07
N ILE A 350 26.88 -1.09 3.99
CA ILE A 350 26.18 0.16 3.70
C ILE A 350 26.87 1.27 4.47
N ALA A 351 27.39 2.28 3.76
CA ALA A 351 28.09 3.42 4.36
C ALA A 351 29.21 3.03 5.37
N GLY A 352 29.90 1.91 5.11
CA GLY A 352 30.97 1.39 5.97
C GLY A 352 30.50 0.52 7.14
N ALA A 353 29.19 0.37 7.36
CA ALA A 353 28.62 -0.54 8.34
C ALA A 353 28.21 -1.85 7.67
N SER A 354 28.57 -2.99 8.28
CA SER A 354 28.16 -4.31 7.82
C SER A 354 26.92 -4.78 8.57
N TRP A 355 25.92 -5.20 7.81
CA TRP A 355 24.64 -5.70 8.30
C TRP A 355 24.52 -7.18 7.98
N PRO A 356 24.22 -8.05 8.97
CA PRO A 356 23.95 -9.46 8.68
C PRO A 356 22.64 -9.58 7.90
N VAL A 357 22.63 -10.48 6.91
CA VAL A 357 21.43 -10.86 6.16
C VAL A 357 20.99 -12.23 6.65
N GLN A 358 19.77 -12.33 7.18
CA GLN A 358 19.27 -13.59 7.74
C GLN A 358 18.61 -14.50 6.69
N GLY A 359 18.18 -13.91 5.57
CA GLY A 359 17.59 -14.62 4.44
C GLY A 359 17.22 -13.64 3.33
N CYS A 360 16.71 -14.17 2.22
CA CYS A 360 16.27 -13.36 1.11
C CYS A 360 14.94 -13.88 0.56
N VAL A 361 14.10 -12.98 0.07
CA VAL A 361 13.06 -13.36 -0.88
C VAL A 361 13.68 -13.29 -2.27
N LYS A 362 13.90 -14.45 -2.89
CA LYS A 362 14.32 -14.56 -4.29
C LYS A 362 13.09 -14.38 -5.16
N LEU A 363 13.14 -13.45 -6.10
CA LEU A 363 12.10 -13.24 -7.10
C LEU A 363 12.67 -13.37 -8.51
N ASN A 364 11.87 -13.98 -9.39
CA ASN A 364 12.06 -13.85 -10.83
C ASN A 364 11.09 -12.77 -11.34
N LEU A 365 11.57 -11.53 -11.44
CA LEU A 365 10.80 -10.40 -11.94
C LEU A 365 10.42 -10.62 -13.40
N ARG A 366 9.21 -10.26 -13.74
CA ARG A 366 8.66 -10.36 -15.09
C ARG A 366 9.30 -9.38 -16.05
N GLY A 367 9.69 -9.88 -17.22
CA GLY A 367 10.22 -9.05 -18.30
C GLY A 367 9.15 -8.34 -19.12
N ASP A 368 7.90 -8.81 -19.10
CA ASP A 368 6.79 -8.31 -19.92
C ASP A 368 6.08 -7.08 -19.36
N ILE A 369 6.60 -6.49 -18.28
CA ILE A 369 5.99 -5.33 -17.62
C ILE A 369 6.70 -4.05 -18.07
N PHE A 370 5.91 -3.08 -18.51
CA PHE A 370 6.39 -1.76 -18.88
C PHE A 370 5.61 -0.67 -18.13
N TRP A 371 6.30 0.42 -17.86
CA TRP A 371 5.72 1.68 -17.44
C TRP A 371 4.79 2.22 -18.52
N GLN A 372 3.82 3.02 -18.11
CA GLN A 372 2.83 3.62 -19.02
C GLN A 372 3.44 4.53 -20.09
N ASP A 373 4.69 4.97 -19.91
CA ASP A 373 5.48 5.73 -20.88
C ASP A 373 6.27 4.86 -21.88
N GLY A 374 6.19 3.53 -21.75
CA GLY A 374 6.84 2.55 -22.62
C GLY A 374 8.22 2.08 -22.17
N SER A 375 8.75 2.59 -21.05
CA SER A 375 10.01 2.08 -20.48
C SER A 375 9.78 0.73 -19.79
N GLN A 376 10.70 -0.22 -19.90
CA GLN A 376 10.58 -1.52 -19.25
C GLN A 376 10.73 -1.38 -17.73
N VAL A 377 9.95 -2.13 -16.95
CA VAL A 377 10.18 -2.30 -15.51
C VAL A 377 11.33 -3.28 -15.29
N THR A 378 12.25 -2.94 -14.40
CA THR A 378 13.47 -3.73 -14.14
C THR A 378 13.74 -3.88 -12.64
N ALA A 379 14.67 -4.77 -12.26
CA ALA A 379 15.15 -4.94 -10.90
C ALA A 379 15.77 -3.64 -10.34
N SER A 380 16.23 -2.75 -11.22
CA SER A 380 16.68 -1.40 -10.87
C SER A 380 15.56 -0.55 -10.27
N ASP A 381 14.34 -0.63 -10.80
CA ASP A 381 13.18 0.08 -10.28
C ASP A 381 12.75 -0.48 -8.92
N VAL A 382 12.86 -1.80 -8.74
CA VAL A 382 12.58 -2.46 -7.46
C VAL A 382 13.55 -1.99 -6.38
N LYS A 383 14.86 -2.01 -6.65
CA LYS A 383 15.87 -1.50 -5.71
C LYS A 383 15.62 -0.04 -5.39
N PHE A 384 15.43 0.81 -6.42
CA PHE A 384 15.12 2.22 -6.23
C PHE A 384 13.89 2.46 -5.34
N SER A 385 12.81 1.71 -5.58
CA SER A 385 11.57 1.84 -4.80
C SER A 385 11.80 1.51 -3.33
N TYR A 386 12.44 0.37 -3.04
CA TYR A 386 12.71 -0.06 -1.66
C TYR A 386 13.68 0.88 -0.93
N GLU A 387 14.72 1.38 -1.62
CA GLU A 387 15.60 2.40 -1.05
C GLU A 387 14.86 3.72 -0.81
N GLY A 388 14.00 4.15 -1.75
CA GLY A 388 13.17 5.33 -1.62
C GLY A 388 12.23 5.25 -0.41
N PHE A 389 11.50 4.15 -0.27
CA PHE A 389 10.61 3.91 0.88
C PHE A 389 11.36 3.76 2.20
N ASN A 390 12.55 3.19 2.21
CA ASN A 390 13.39 3.15 3.41
C ASN A 390 13.95 4.52 3.78
N ALA A 391 14.11 5.42 2.80
CA ALA A 391 14.56 6.79 3.01
C ALA A 391 13.42 7.76 3.36
N THR A 392 12.17 7.41 3.05
CA THR A 392 10.98 8.20 3.40
C THR A 392 10.17 7.54 4.53
N ALA A 393 9.25 8.29 5.12
CA ALA A 393 8.39 7.81 6.20
C ALA A 393 6.92 7.64 5.76
N GLY A 394 6.68 7.41 4.46
CA GLY A 394 5.33 7.20 3.94
C GLY A 394 4.70 5.92 4.49
N ILE A 395 3.39 5.77 4.37
CA ILE A 395 2.68 4.60 4.93
C ILE A 395 3.14 3.25 4.33
N ALA A 396 3.66 3.24 3.09
CA ALA A 396 4.24 2.05 2.46
C ALA A 396 5.62 1.64 3.03
N SER A 397 6.31 2.55 3.74
CA SER A 397 7.65 2.30 4.28
C SER A 397 7.68 1.15 5.30
N GLY A 398 6.57 0.87 5.99
CA GLY A 398 6.47 -0.29 6.90
C GLY A 398 6.82 -1.61 6.21
N GLY A 399 6.38 -1.81 4.96
CA GLY A 399 6.65 -3.03 4.20
C GLY A 399 8.12 -3.20 3.77
N THR A 400 8.91 -2.12 3.74
CA THR A 400 10.31 -2.19 3.28
C THR A 400 11.32 -2.27 4.41
N GLN A 401 10.92 -2.07 5.67
CA GLN A 401 11.85 -1.94 6.79
C GLN A 401 12.56 -3.22 7.19
N ASN A 402 11.98 -4.39 6.94
CA ASN A 402 12.69 -5.67 7.09
C ASN A 402 13.72 -5.89 5.96
N THR A 403 13.81 -5.00 4.97
CA THR A 403 14.80 -5.09 3.90
C THR A 403 16.11 -4.44 4.30
N VAL A 404 17.20 -5.17 4.16
CA VAL A 404 18.57 -4.63 4.20
C VAL A 404 18.90 -3.97 2.87
N ASP A 405 18.64 -4.65 1.76
CA ASP A 405 18.89 -4.17 0.40
C ASP A 405 18.12 -5.02 -0.63
N VAL A 406 17.93 -4.48 -1.84
CA VAL A 406 17.54 -5.28 -3.01
C VAL A 406 18.77 -5.49 -3.87
N VAL A 407 19.10 -6.77 -4.11
CA VAL A 407 20.36 -7.18 -4.72
C VAL A 407 20.07 -8.00 -5.97
N TYR A 408 20.78 -7.71 -7.05
CA TYR A 408 20.70 -8.45 -8.29
C TYR A 408 22.04 -8.38 -9.01
N ASP A 409 22.29 -9.31 -9.93
CA ASP A 409 23.46 -9.25 -10.80
C ASP A 409 23.19 -8.24 -11.92
N PRO A 410 24.00 -7.17 -12.09
CA PRO A 410 23.78 -6.18 -13.15
C PRO A 410 23.67 -6.74 -14.58
N THR A 411 24.18 -7.94 -14.83
CA THR A 411 24.08 -8.61 -16.13
C THR A 411 22.64 -8.94 -16.52
N VAL A 412 21.72 -9.13 -15.56
CA VAL A 412 20.30 -9.42 -15.83
C VAL A 412 19.56 -8.24 -16.45
N LEU A 413 20.10 -7.02 -16.33
CA LEU A 413 19.47 -5.83 -16.88
C LEU A 413 19.56 -5.80 -18.42
N PRO A 414 18.66 -5.04 -19.08
CA PRO A 414 18.80 -4.73 -20.49
C PRO A 414 20.12 -4.02 -20.81
N THR A 415 20.62 -4.22 -22.03
CA THR A 415 21.84 -3.54 -22.52
C THR A 415 21.74 -2.02 -22.47
N SER A 416 20.54 -1.44 -22.61
CA SER A 416 20.29 0.00 -22.48
C SER A 416 20.57 0.55 -21.07
N LEU A 417 20.56 -0.32 -20.06
CA LEU A 417 20.88 0.00 -18.66
C LEU A 417 22.25 -0.56 -18.23
N GLY A 418 23.03 -1.06 -19.20
CA GLY A 418 24.39 -1.57 -18.99
C GLY A 418 24.45 -3.00 -18.46
N GLY A 419 23.41 -3.80 -18.66
CA GLY A 419 23.46 -5.26 -18.50
C GLY A 419 23.73 -5.98 -19.82
N THR A 420 23.43 -7.28 -19.88
CA THR A 420 23.69 -8.14 -21.05
C THR A 420 22.44 -8.76 -21.66
N GLU A 421 21.31 -8.69 -20.97
CA GLU A 421 20.06 -9.29 -21.43
C GLU A 421 19.36 -8.40 -22.47
N ALA A 422 18.52 -9.03 -23.28
CA ALA A 422 17.62 -8.31 -24.16
C ALA A 422 16.46 -7.68 -23.36
N PRO A 423 15.86 -6.57 -23.83
CA PRO A 423 14.61 -6.08 -23.27
C PRO A 423 13.53 -7.17 -23.28
N GLY A 424 12.69 -7.19 -22.25
CA GLY A 424 11.61 -8.17 -22.12
C GLY A 424 12.00 -9.50 -21.45
N GLN A 425 13.26 -9.68 -21.04
CA GLN A 425 13.69 -10.89 -20.32
C GLN A 425 13.32 -10.81 -18.82
N PRO A 426 12.96 -11.95 -18.19
CA PRO A 426 12.80 -12.01 -16.74
C PRO A 426 14.12 -11.79 -16.00
N GLU A 427 14.07 -11.07 -14.88
CA GLU A 427 15.25 -10.69 -14.10
C GLU A 427 15.24 -11.34 -12.71
N ASN A 428 16.35 -11.97 -12.31
CA ASN A 428 16.47 -12.52 -10.97
C ASN A 428 16.98 -11.46 -9.99
N LEU A 429 16.25 -11.28 -8.88
CA LEU A 429 16.63 -10.38 -7.80
C LEU A 429 16.35 -10.99 -6.42
N TYR A 430 17.00 -10.45 -5.41
CA TYR A 430 16.92 -10.88 -4.02
C TYR A 430 16.59 -9.67 -3.14
N VAL A 431 15.48 -9.73 -2.42
CA VAL A 431 15.19 -8.80 -1.33
C VAL A 431 15.85 -9.37 -0.09
N ALA A 432 17.01 -8.82 0.29
CA ALA A 432 17.81 -9.26 1.43
C ALA A 432 17.17 -8.77 2.73
N LEU A 433 16.90 -9.68 3.67
CA LEU A 433 16.12 -9.41 4.87
C LEU A 433 16.99 -9.27 6.11
N LYS A 434 16.61 -8.34 7.01
CA LYS A 434 17.21 -8.17 8.35
C LYS A 434 16.90 -9.37 9.22
N ALA A 435 15.66 -9.87 9.13
CA ALA A 435 15.22 -11.08 9.79
C ALA A 435 14.29 -11.89 8.89
N VAL A 436 14.39 -13.21 8.99
CA VAL A 436 13.37 -14.10 8.42
C VAL A 436 12.25 -14.24 9.44
N SER A 437 11.14 -13.59 9.16
CA SER A 437 9.94 -13.56 9.98
C SER A 437 8.77 -14.29 9.35
N ALA A 438 7.74 -14.55 10.15
CA ALA A 438 6.47 -15.10 9.68
C ALA A 438 5.72 -14.17 8.71
N PHE A 439 6.09 -12.88 8.68
CA PHE A 439 5.51 -11.85 7.82
C PHE A 439 6.39 -11.50 6.62
N SER A 440 7.56 -12.13 6.47
CA SER A 440 8.55 -11.74 5.45
C SER A 440 8.03 -11.75 4.02
N LEU A 441 7.01 -12.53 3.68
CA LEU A 441 6.37 -12.45 2.36
C LEU A 441 5.26 -11.39 2.32
N LEU A 442 4.54 -11.22 3.43
CA LEU A 442 3.47 -10.23 3.57
C LEU A 442 4.02 -8.81 3.50
N ASP A 443 5.20 -8.55 4.07
CA ASP A 443 5.90 -7.27 4.04
C ASP A 443 6.12 -6.75 2.60
N LEU A 444 6.34 -7.66 1.63
CA LEU A 444 6.52 -7.31 0.22
C LEU A 444 5.19 -7.11 -0.53
N THR A 445 4.05 -7.39 0.10
CA THR A 445 2.74 -7.21 -0.54
C THR A 445 2.31 -5.75 -0.50
N GLY A 446 1.82 -5.24 -1.63
CA GLY A 446 1.28 -3.88 -1.70
C GLY A 446 2.30 -2.73 -1.64
N VAL A 447 3.62 -3.02 -1.57
CA VAL A 447 4.67 -2.00 -1.73
C VAL A 447 4.69 -1.54 -3.19
N PRO A 448 4.38 -0.26 -3.51
CA PRO A 448 4.38 0.22 -4.88
C PRO A 448 5.78 0.14 -5.50
N ILE A 449 5.88 -0.32 -6.74
CA ILE A 449 7.11 -0.19 -7.54
C ILE A 449 6.98 1.09 -8.36
N VAL A 450 7.96 1.97 -8.25
CA VAL A 450 7.97 3.33 -8.78
C VAL A 450 9.10 3.47 -9.81
N PRO A 451 8.85 4.12 -10.98
CA PRO A 451 9.84 4.22 -12.05
C PRO A 451 11.07 5.03 -11.65
N GLN A 452 12.21 4.36 -11.54
CA GLN A 452 13.48 5.00 -11.17
C GLN A 452 13.84 6.11 -12.16
N HIS A 453 13.58 5.91 -13.46
CA HIS A 453 13.96 6.88 -14.49
C HIS A 453 13.22 8.21 -14.37
N ILE A 454 12.08 8.25 -13.66
CA ILE A 454 11.29 9.46 -13.41
C ILE A 454 11.66 10.09 -12.07
N TRP A 455 11.90 9.28 -11.04
CA TRP A 455 11.95 9.74 -9.65
C TRP A 455 13.35 9.88 -9.07
N LYS A 456 14.39 9.36 -9.74
CA LYS A 456 15.78 9.52 -9.28
C LYS A 456 16.26 10.97 -9.35
N THR A 457 17.38 11.22 -8.67
CA THR A 457 18.07 12.52 -8.67
C THR A 457 18.26 13.06 -10.10
N ILE A 458 17.90 14.32 -10.31
CA ILE A 458 17.97 14.98 -11.63
C ILE A 458 19.40 14.94 -12.18
N GLY A 459 19.53 14.51 -13.44
CA GLY A 459 20.81 14.38 -14.12
C GLY A 459 21.56 13.06 -13.85
N ALA A 460 21.06 12.21 -12.94
CA ALA A 460 21.61 10.87 -12.75
C ALA A 460 21.33 9.98 -13.98
N SER A 461 22.32 9.22 -14.42
CA SER A 461 22.22 8.28 -15.54
C SER A 461 22.55 6.86 -15.11
N GLY A 462 21.96 5.88 -15.79
CA GLY A 462 22.12 4.46 -15.47
C GLY A 462 21.15 3.93 -14.41
N ALA A 463 21.30 2.63 -14.15
CA ALA A 463 20.50 1.86 -13.20
C ALA A 463 20.93 2.09 -11.74
N CYS A 464 19.96 1.99 -10.82
CA CYS A 464 20.19 1.83 -9.40
C CYS A 464 20.63 0.39 -9.13
N LYS A 465 21.94 0.17 -8.96
CA LYS A 465 22.53 -1.16 -8.85
C LYS A 465 23.72 -1.20 -7.90
N ASP A 466 23.96 -2.38 -7.34
CA ASP A 466 25.25 -2.67 -6.73
C ASP A 466 26.30 -2.97 -7.79
N THR A 467 27.56 -2.88 -7.38
CA THR A 467 28.70 -3.26 -8.23
C THR A 467 28.71 -4.75 -8.58
N SER A 468 28.18 -5.59 -7.69
CA SER A 468 27.90 -7.01 -7.92
C SER A 468 27.01 -7.54 -6.82
N ILE A 469 26.42 -8.72 -7.03
CA ILE A 469 25.69 -9.46 -5.99
C ILE A 469 26.56 -9.81 -4.76
N SER A 470 27.88 -9.89 -4.94
CA SER A 470 28.85 -10.14 -3.85
C SER A 470 29.22 -8.90 -3.04
N ASN A 471 28.76 -7.71 -3.45
CA ASN A 471 28.98 -6.45 -2.75
C ASN A 471 27.66 -5.68 -2.53
N PRO A 472 26.68 -6.25 -1.78
CA PRO A 472 25.41 -5.59 -1.51
C PRO A 472 25.60 -4.30 -0.72
N GLY A 473 24.78 -3.29 -1.01
CA GLY A 473 24.83 -1.97 -0.41
C GLY A 473 25.76 -0.98 -1.12
N SER A 474 26.55 -1.44 -2.10
CA SER A 474 27.48 -0.57 -2.84
C SER A 474 26.79 0.46 -3.75
N GLY A 475 25.56 0.19 -4.16
CA GLY A 475 24.73 1.13 -4.94
C GLY A 475 23.93 2.11 -4.08
N LYS A 476 23.79 1.87 -2.77
CA LYS A 476 23.01 2.74 -1.89
C LYS A 476 23.63 4.13 -1.78
N ASN A 477 22.79 5.14 -1.58
CA ASN A 477 23.16 6.55 -1.53
C ASN A 477 23.78 7.13 -2.82
N THR A 478 23.78 6.38 -3.93
CA THR A 478 24.18 6.91 -5.25
C THR A 478 23.03 7.72 -5.86
N ALA A 479 23.35 8.69 -6.73
CA ALA A 479 22.34 9.55 -7.35
C ALA A 479 21.28 8.76 -8.15
N GLN A 480 21.65 7.59 -8.69
CA GLN A 480 20.75 6.69 -9.40
C GLN A 480 19.76 5.98 -8.46
N CYS A 481 20.15 5.73 -7.21
CA CYS A 481 19.33 5.07 -6.20
C CYS A 481 18.60 6.06 -5.27
N ASN A 482 18.96 7.34 -5.31
CA ASN A 482 18.36 8.36 -4.46
C ASN A 482 17.16 9.00 -5.14
N LEU A 483 16.06 9.06 -4.40
CA LEU A 483 14.89 9.87 -4.71
C LEU A 483 15.29 11.35 -4.82
N GLU A 484 14.82 12.02 -5.86
CA GLU A 484 15.05 13.45 -6.06
C GLU A 484 14.42 14.27 -4.91
N PRO A 485 15.20 15.00 -4.10
CA PRO A 485 14.67 15.69 -2.92
C PRO A 485 13.61 16.74 -3.25
N THR A 486 13.68 17.37 -4.43
CA THR A 486 12.65 18.33 -4.88
C THR A 486 11.30 17.68 -5.20
N TYR A 487 11.23 16.34 -5.26
CA TYR A 487 9.97 15.60 -5.42
C TYR A 487 9.33 15.22 -4.08
N LEU A 488 9.95 15.56 -2.96
CA LEU A 488 9.41 15.39 -1.61
C LEU A 488 8.99 16.71 -0.95
N SER A 489 9.22 17.84 -1.63
CA SER A 489 8.86 19.14 -1.04
C SER A 489 8.66 20.23 -2.10
N GLY A 490 7.86 21.22 -1.73
CA GLY A 490 7.57 22.38 -2.58
C GLY A 490 6.76 22.04 -3.84
N PRO A 491 6.77 22.93 -4.86
CA PRO A 491 5.98 22.74 -6.09
C PRO A 491 6.37 21.48 -6.87
N GLY A 492 7.59 21.00 -6.67
CA GLY A 492 8.10 19.77 -7.26
C GLY A 492 7.53 18.51 -6.62
N ALA A 493 6.88 18.57 -5.45
CA ALA A 493 6.33 17.37 -4.79
C ALA A 493 5.10 16.79 -5.49
N ASP A 494 4.28 17.63 -6.13
CA ASP A 494 3.02 17.19 -6.73
C ASP A 494 3.25 16.40 -8.02
N PRO A 495 3.02 15.07 -8.05
CA PRO A 495 3.29 14.29 -9.25
C PRO A 495 2.27 14.54 -10.36
N VAL A 496 1.06 14.98 -10.06
CA VAL A 496 0.02 15.22 -11.08
C VAL A 496 0.29 16.54 -11.80
N ALA A 497 0.60 17.59 -11.06
CA ALA A 497 0.91 18.91 -11.63
C ALA A 497 2.18 18.88 -12.49
N ASN A 498 3.10 17.96 -12.19
CA ASN A 498 4.37 17.79 -12.89
C ASN A 498 4.40 16.59 -13.86
N ASN A 499 3.26 15.95 -14.13
CA ASN A 499 3.12 14.83 -15.08
C ASN A 499 4.00 13.60 -14.76
N ARG A 500 4.23 13.31 -13.48
CA ARG A 500 5.07 12.19 -12.99
C ARG A 500 4.29 11.02 -12.40
N LEU A 501 2.96 11.10 -12.30
CA LEU A 501 2.12 10.00 -11.80
C LEU A 501 1.95 8.89 -12.86
N ILE A 502 3.09 8.32 -13.27
CA ILE A 502 3.23 7.28 -14.28
C ILE A 502 3.54 5.98 -13.56
N GLY A 503 2.73 4.95 -13.76
CA GLY A 503 2.93 3.64 -13.14
C GLY A 503 2.90 2.51 -14.16
N SER A 504 2.78 1.28 -13.68
CA SER A 504 2.82 0.04 -14.49
C SER A 504 1.48 -0.70 -14.53
N SER A 505 0.50 -0.25 -13.73
CA SER A 505 -0.70 -1.01 -13.47
C SER A 505 -1.81 -0.74 -14.49
N ALA A 506 -3.00 -1.29 -14.20
CA ALA A 506 -4.19 -1.31 -15.06
C ALA A 506 -4.72 0.07 -15.44
N PHE A 507 -4.45 1.10 -14.64
CA PHE A 507 -4.99 2.44 -14.83
C PHE A 507 -3.89 3.50 -14.82
N ALA A 508 -3.98 4.46 -15.73
CA ALA A 508 -3.05 5.57 -15.88
C ALA A 508 -3.71 6.88 -15.46
N CYS A 509 -2.94 7.73 -14.75
CA CYS A 509 -3.30 9.14 -14.66
C CYS A 509 -3.03 9.78 -16.01
N ALA A 510 -4.08 10.26 -16.68
CA ALA A 510 -3.95 10.98 -17.94
C ALA A 510 -5.05 12.03 -18.09
N SER A 511 -4.81 13.05 -18.93
CA SER A 511 -5.80 14.09 -19.24
C SER A 511 -6.90 13.62 -20.22
N GLY A 512 -6.78 12.40 -20.75
CA GLY A 512 -7.66 11.84 -21.76
C GLY A 512 -7.31 10.37 -22.08
N PRO A 513 -8.03 9.74 -23.01
CA PRO A 513 -7.74 8.38 -23.45
C PRO A 513 -6.31 8.25 -23.95
N LEU A 514 -5.60 7.23 -23.48
CA LEU A 514 -4.21 6.99 -23.87
C LEU A 514 -4.09 6.78 -25.39
N GLY A 515 -3.07 7.41 -25.98
CA GLY A 515 -2.87 7.41 -27.43
C GLY A 515 -3.70 8.44 -28.20
N ALA A 516 -4.67 9.12 -27.56
CA ALA A 516 -5.37 10.23 -28.21
C ALA A 516 -4.45 11.47 -28.32
N PRO A 517 -4.48 12.21 -29.45
CA PRO A 517 -3.68 13.42 -29.63
C PRO A 517 -3.92 14.45 -28.51
N GLY A 518 -2.84 14.99 -27.94
CA GLY A 518 -2.91 15.98 -26.86
C GLY A 518 -3.12 15.41 -25.45
N THR A 519 -3.14 14.09 -25.30
CA THR A 519 -3.18 13.44 -23.98
C THR A 519 -1.86 13.65 -23.24
N VAL A 520 -1.95 14.17 -22.02
CA VAL A 520 -0.83 14.29 -21.10
C VAL A 520 -0.83 13.07 -20.20
N LEU A 521 0.23 12.28 -20.24
CA LEU A 521 0.45 11.13 -19.36
C LEU A 521 1.04 11.59 -18.02
N GLY A 522 0.63 10.95 -16.92
CA GLY A 522 1.10 11.25 -15.57
C GLY A 522 0.46 12.48 -14.93
N GLY A 523 -0.44 13.18 -15.65
CA GLY A 523 -1.08 14.42 -15.21
C GLY A 523 -2.48 14.60 -15.79
N GLY A 524 -3.19 15.63 -15.32
CA GLY A 524 -4.53 15.98 -15.81
C GLY A 524 -5.66 15.02 -15.42
N CYS A 525 -5.38 13.99 -14.62
CA CYS A 525 -6.40 13.05 -14.13
C CYS A 525 -7.26 13.63 -13.00
N THR A 526 -6.84 14.71 -12.36
CA THR A 526 -7.51 15.30 -11.19
C THR A 526 -8.29 16.56 -11.58
N SER A 527 -9.48 16.77 -11.02
CA SER A 527 -10.30 17.97 -11.28
C SER A 527 -9.67 19.29 -10.84
N THR A 528 -8.69 19.24 -9.92
CA THR A 528 -7.95 20.41 -9.41
C THR A 528 -6.68 20.71 -10.22
N GLY A 529 -6.25 19.80 -11.10
CA GLY A 529 -4.94 19.84 -11.73
C GLY A 529 -3.77 19.51 -10.79
N THR A 530 -4.05 19.11 -9.56
CA THR A 530 -3.08 18.80 -8.50
C THR A 530 -3.41 17.47 -7.84
N SER A 531 -2.42 16.84 -7.23
CA SER A 531 -2.57 15.60 -6.48
C SER A 531 -3.48 15.72 -5.24
N ALA A 532 -3.62 16.93 -4.70
CA ALA A 532 -4.56 17.24 -3.62
C ALA A 532 -5.98 17.47 -4.16
N VAL A 533 -6.92 16.56 -3.87
CA VAL A 533 -8.33 16.63 -4.31
C VAL A 533 -9.25 16.49 -3.11
N THR A 534 -9.52 17.59 -2.39
CA THR A 534 -10.45 17.61 -1.24
C THR A 534 -11.91 17.43 -1.67
N THR A 535 -12.28 18.04 -2.80
CA THR A 535 -13.60 17.93 -3.43
C THR A 535 -13.41 17.83 -4.94
N GLY A 536 -14.14 16.91 -5.58
CA GLY A 536 -14.07 16.71 -7.02
C GLY A 536 -13.85 15.26 -7.41
N SER A 537 -13.13 15.05 -8.51
CA SER A 537 -12.97 13.73 -9.13
C SER A 537 -11.54 13.49 -9.56
N ILE A 538 -11.14 12.23 -9.47
CA ILE A 538 -9.92 11.69 -10.05
C ILE A 538 -10.37 10.69 -11.12
N THR A 539 -9.93 10.89 -12.36
CA THR A 539 -10.27 10.06 -13.51
C THR A 539 -9.03 9.36 -14.00
N LEU A 540 -8.94 8.06 -13.75
CA LEU A 540 -7.90 7.23 -14.33
C LEU A 540 -8.40 6.61 -15.63
N PHE A 541 -7.53 6.56 -16.63
CA PHE A 541 -7.81 5.93 -17.90
C PHE A 541 -7.22 4.54 -17.92
N ARG A 542 -7.98 3.58 -18.43
CA ARG A 542 -7.53 2.21 -18.54
C ARG A 542 -6.29 2.13 -19.44
N TYR A 543 -5.19 1.63 -18.88
CA TYR A 543 -3.98 1.35 -19.63
C TYR A 543 -4.25 0.14 -20.53
N GLY A 544 -3.95 0.27 -21.83
CA GLY A 544 -4.06 -0.86 -22.75
C GLY A 544 -5.35 -0.92 -23.56
N GLN A 545 -6.29 0.00 -23.36
CA GLN A 545 -7.51 0.06 -24.16
C GLN A 545 -7.21 0.57 -25.57
N GLY A 546 -7.51 -0.25 -26.59
CA GLY A 546 -7.39 0.16 -28.00
C GLY A 546 -5.95 0.35 -28.50
N VAL A 547 -4.95 -0.07 -27.72
CA VAL A 547 -3.53 -0.10 -28.15
C VAL A 547 -3.20 -1.44 -28.79
N SER A 548 -2.17 -1.47 -29.63
CA SER A 548 -1.71 -2.69 -30.27
C SER A 548 -1.16 -3.69 -29.24
N HIS A 549 -1.11 -4.98 -29.60
CA HIS A 549 -0.40 -6.03 -28.85
C HIS A 549 1.07 -5.71 -28.56
N LEU A 550 1.67 -4.70 -29.21
CA LEU A 550 3.03 -4.23 -28.92
C LEU A 550 3.08 -3.26 -27.73
N SER A 551 1.94 -2.94 -27.12
CA SER A 551 1.92 -2.21 -25.87
C SER A 551 2.54 -3.05 -24.77
N GLY A 552 3.32 -2.41 -23.88
CA GLY A 552 3.95 -3.08 -22.75
C GLY A 552 3.00 -3.41 -21.60
N ASN A 553 1.71 -3.54 -21.90
CA ASN A 553 0.68 -3.98 -20.98
C ASN A 553 0.80 -5.49 -20.79
N TYR A 554 0.73 -5.98 -19.56
CA TYR A 554 0.67 -7.42 -19.25
C TYR A 554 -0.70 -7.75 -18.64
N PHE A 555 -1.26 -8.97 -18.77
CA PHE A 555 -2.54 -9.50 -18.19
C PHE A 555 -3.70 -8.52 -17.82
N ARG A 556 -3.77 -7.32 -18.39
CA ARG A 556 -4.70 -6.24 -18.04
C ARG A 556 -5.57 -5.84 -19.22
N ASN A 557 -5.53 -6.62 -20.30
CA ASN A 557 -6.53 -6.54 -21.34
C ASN A 557 -6.72 -7.91 -22.02
N ASN A 558 -7.86 -8.06 -22.67
CA ASN A 558 -8.22 -9.28 -23.38
C ASN A 558 -7.18 -9.65 -24.45
N ALA A 559 -6.59 -8.66 -25.13
CA ALA A 559 -5.59 -8.89 -26.17
C ALA A 559 -4.33 -9.57 -25.61
N LYS A 560 -3.82 -9.11 -24.46
CA LYS A 560 -2.60 -9.62 -23.82
C LYS A 560 -2.81 -10.97 -23.16
N TYR A 561 -3.97 -11.21 -22.57
CA TYR A 561 -4.31 -12.55 -22.11
C TYR A 561 -4.37 -13.55 -23.28
N LYS A 562 -4.96 -13.16 -24.42
CA LYS A 562 -4.98 -13.98 -25.64
C LYS A 562 -3.58 -14.22 -26.18
N GLU A 563 -2.69 -13.22 -26.14
CA GLU A 563 -1.29 -13.35 -26.53
C GLU A 563 -0.53 -14.35 -25.64
N PHE A 564 -0.74 -14.30 -24.32
CA PHE A 564 -0.22 -15.32 -23.40
C PHE A 564 -0.75 -16.72 -23.73
N ALA A 565 -2.07 -16.85 -23.94
CA ALA A 565 -2.69 -18.15 -24.27
C ALA A 565 -2.19 -18.69 -25.63
N TRP A 566 -1.77 -17.82 -26.53
CA TRP A 566 -1.10 -18.18 -27.78
C TRP A 566 0.39 -18.54 -27.59
N ALA A 567 1.06 -17.90 -26.65
CA ALA A 567 2.44 -18.24 -26.33
C ALA A 567 2.53 -19.62 -25.64
N HIS A 568 1.46 -20.06 -24.97
CA HIS A 568 1.42 -21.28 -24.17
C HIS A 568 0.76 -22.45 -24.90
N THR A 569 1.57 -23.41 -25.37
CA THR A 569 1.12 -24.63 -26.06
C THR A 569 1.42 -25.92 -25.30
N ALA A 570 2.33 -25.87 -24.34
CA ALA A 570 2.79 -27.02 -23.59
C ALA A 570 1.86 -27.36 -22.41
N SER A 571 1.88 -28.62 -21.97
CA SER A 571 1.21 -29.04 -20.73
C SER A 571 1.89 -28.37 -19.53
N GLY A 572 1.21 -27.47 -18.83
CA GLY A 572 1.73 -26.72 -17.69
C GLY A 572 0.98 -25.42 -17.43
N ASN A 573 1.50 -24.59 -16.51
CA ASN A 573 0.89 -23.32 -16.08
C ASN A 573 1.71 -22.07 -16.46
N ALA A 574 2.72 -22.23 -17.33
CA ALA A 574 3.63 -21.17 -17.73
C ALA A 574 4.18 -21.43 -19.14
N VAL A 575 4.48 -20.35 -19.87
CA VAL A 575 5.21 -20.43 -21.15
C VAL A 575 6.63 -20.88 -20.85
N SER A 576 7.02 -21.98 -21.47
CA SER A 576 8.25 -22.70 -21.13
C SER A 576 9.25 -22.69 -22.28
N ILE A 577 10.42 -23.27 -22.05
CA ILE A 577 11.43 -23.44 -23.10
C ILE A 577 10.94 -24.35 -24.23
N LEU A 578 9.96 -25.23 -23.94
CA LEU A 578 9.34 -26.09 -24.95
C LEU A 578 8.52 -25.26 -25.94
N ASP A 579 7.83 -24.23 -25.47
CA ASP A 579 7.05 -23.31 -26.32
C ASP A 579 7.98 -22.47 -27.21
N VAL A 580 9.08 -21.94 -26.63
CA VAL A 580 10.12 -21.21 -27.37
C VAL A 580 10.78 -22.11 -28.43
N SER A 581 11.02 -23.37 -28.09
CA SER A 581 11.56 -24.37 -29.02
C SER A 581 10.54 -24.73 -30.11
N ALA A 582 9.25 -24.83 -29.76
CA ALA A 582 8.18 -25.18 -30.69
C ALA A 582 7.98 -24.10 -31.76
N ILE A 583 7.90 -22.82 -31.36
CA ILE A 583 7.78 -21.72 -32.35
C ILE A 583 9.04 -21.61 -33.22
N SER A 584 10.23 -21.83 -32.65
CA SER A 584 11.49 -21.88 -33.40
C SER A 584 11.50 -23.04 -34.41
N GLY A 585 10.97 -24.20 -34.02
CA GLY A 585 10.77 -25.34 -34.90
C GLY A 585 9.80 -25.04 -36.04
N CYS A 586 8.74 -24.28 -35.79
CA CYS A 586 7.76 -23.88 -36.80
C CYS A 586 8.25 -22.80 -37.78
N PHE A 587 9.26 -22.04 -37.38
CA PHE A 587 10.01 -21.16 -38.27
C PHE A 587 10.87 -21.97 -39.25
N ALA A 588 11.57 -23.00 -38.76
CA ALA A 588 12.44 -23.86 -39.59
C ALA A 588 11.65 -24.90 -40.42
N ASN A 589 10.54 -25.42 -39.88
CA ASN A 589 9.69 -26.41 -40.51
C ASN A 589 8.20 -26.06 -40.31
N PRO A 590 7.58 -25.38 -41.30
CA PRO A 590 6.18 -24.95 -41.26
C PRO A 590 5.12 -26.04 -41.01
N ALA A 591 5.46 -27.31 -41.23
CA ALA A 591 4.50 -28.43 -41.23
C ALA A 591 4.43 -29.20 -39.89
N GLY A 592 5.09 -28.72 -38.83
CA GLY A 592 5.04 -29.36 -37.51
C GLY A 592 3.63 -29.34 -36.89
N ALA A 593 3.33 -30.34 -36.06
CA ALA A 593 1.99 -30.52 -35.47
C ALA A 593 1.53 -29.35 -34.57
N THR A 594 2.45 -28.61 -33.97
CA THR A 594 2.18 -27.40 -33.16
C THR A 594 2.12 -26.11 -33.99
N CYS A 595 2.56 -26.15 -35.25
CA CYS A 595 2.63 -24.96 -36.11
C CYS A 595 1.27 -24.37 -36.52
N PRO A 596 0.17 -25.15 -36.64
CA PRO A 596 -1.16 -24.58 -36.80
C PRO A 596 -1.55 -23.63 -35.68
N HIS A 597 -1.16 -23.92 -34.42
CA HIS A 597 -1.44 -23.03 -33.29
C HIS A 597 -0.77 -21.67 -33.47
N TYR A 598 0.53 -21.66 -33.79
CA TYR A 598 1.29 -20.42 -33.98
C TYR A 598 1.00 -19.69 -35.31
N ARG A 599 0.27 -20.30 -36.24
CA ARG A 599 -0.03 -19.70 -37.56
C ARG A 599 -1.49 -19.30 -37.73
N ALA A 600 -2.40 -19.96 -37.02
CA ALA A 600 -3.84 -19.76 -37.09
C ALA A 600 -4.47 -19.90 -35.68
N PRO A 601 -4.08 -19.00 -34.74
CA PRO A 601 -4.42 -19.09 -33.33
C PRO A 601 -5.94 -19.10 -33.12
N ASP A 602 -6.69 -18.40 -33.96
CA ASP A 602 -8.16 -18.32 -33.95
C ASP A 602 -8.86 -19.67 -34.01
N THR A 603 -8.20 -20.68 -34.60
CA THR A 603 -8.74 -22.03 -34.75
C THR A 603 -8.37 -22.98 -33.61
N THR A 604 -7.43 -22.58 -32.75
CA THR A 604 -6.86 -23.44 -31.70
C THR A 604 -6.99 -22.85 -30.29
N LEU A 605 -7.14 -21.53 -30.16
CA LEU A 605 -7.39 -20.86 -28.89
C LEU A 605 -8.83 -21.12 -28.43
N THR A 606 -8.96 -21.66 -27.22
CA THR A 606 -10.26 -21.82 -26.56
C THR A 606 -10.48 -20.61 -25.65
N CYS A 607 -11.09 -19.54 -26.16
CA CYS A 607 -11.28 -18.27 -25.42
C CYS A 607 -12.51 -18.27 -24.47
N THR A 608 -12.94 -19.41 -23.92
CA THR A 608 -14.24 -19.51 -23.21
C THR A 608 -14.35 -18.63 -21.96
N GLY A 609 -13.24 -18.25 -21.32
CA GLY A 609 -13.23 -17.39 -20.13
C GLY A 609 -13.00 -15.90 -20.39
N ALA A 610 -12.49 -15.49 -21.56
CA ALA A 610 -12.05 -14.11 -21.85
C ALA A 610 -12.93 -13.37 -22.88
N GLY A 611 -14.09 -13.93 -23.21
CA GLY A 611 -14.95 -13.50 -24.32
C GLY A 611 -14.60 -14.12 -25.67
N PRO A 612 -15.40 -13.85 -26.72
CA PRO A 612 -15.17 -14.40 -28.05
C PRO A 612 -13.77 -14.02 -28.59
N CYS A 613 -13.15 -14.90 -29.36
CA CYS A 613 -11.86 -14.66 -30.01
C CYS A 613 -12.03 -13.63 -31.14
N ILE A 614 -12.22 -12.36 -30.80
CA ILE A 614 -12.29 -11.22 -31.74
C ILE A 614 -11.02 -10.39 -31.56
N GLY A 615 -10.29 -10.10 -32.65
CA GLY A 615 -9.19 -9.11 -32.67
C GLY A 615 -7.74 -9.64 -32.60
N THR A 616 -7.48 -10.89 -32.93
CA THR A 616 -6.15 -11.53 -33.00
C THR A 616 -5.32 -11.03 -34.19
N VAL A 617 -4.78 -9.82 -34.11
CA VAL A 617 -3.95 -9.30 -35.22
C VAL A 617 -2.55 -9.92 -35.24
N SER A 618 -2.05 -10.48 -34.14
CA SER A 618 -0.69 -11.01 -34.08
C SER A 618 -0.55 -12.24 -33.18
N GLY A 619 -0.90 -13.40 -33.73
CA GLY A 619 -0.42 -14.71 -33.29
C GLY A 619 -0.11 -15.61 -34.49
N GLY A 620 0.29 -15.01 -35.61
CA GLY A 620 0.26 -15.63 -36.94
C GLY A 620 -1.16 -15.60 -37.51
N ASN A 621 -1.36 -14.97 -38.67
CA ASN A 621 -2.67 -14.87 -39.33
C ASN A 621 -2.60 -15.53 -40.71
N GLY A 622 -2.41 -16.85 -40.72
CA GLY A 622 -2.20 -17.66 -41.92
C GLY A 622 -0.86 -17.44 -42.65
N GLY A 623 -0.01 -16.54 -42.16
CA GLY A 623 1.29 -16.18 -42.74
C GLY A 623 2.46 -17.04 -42.26
N ALA A 624 3.64 -16.82 -42.86
CA ALA A 624 4.89 -17.38 -42.35
C ALA A 624 5.24 -16.75 -41.00
N LEU A 625 5.72 -17.55 -40.06
CA LEU A 625 6.32 -17.04 -38.82
C LEU A 625 7.58 -16.24 -39.16
N THR A 626 7.78 -15.15 -38.44
CA THR A 626 8.89 -14.20 -38.55
C THR A 626 9.64 -14.15 -37.23
N GLY A 627 10.82 -13.51 -37.23
CA GLY A 627 11.58 -13.26 -36.00
C GLY A 627 10.81 -12.44 -34.96
N LEU A 628 9.82 -11.64 -35.38
CA LEU A 628 8.98 -10.84 -34.49
C LEU A 628 8.08 -11.73 -33.62
N GLN A 629 7.34 -12.68 -34.21
CA GLN A 629 6.50 -13.59 -33.41
C GLN A 629 7.33 -14.45 -32.43
N LYS A 630 8.57 -14.77 -32.80
CA LYS A 630 9.48 -15.44 -31.86
C LYS A 630 9.85 -14.52 -30.68
N ALA A 631 10.12 -13.24 -30.95
CA ALA A 631 10.39 -12.26 -29.89
C ALA A 631 9.15 -12.03 -29.00
N ASP A 632 7.96 -11.94 -29.61
CA ASP A 632 6.69 -11.79 -28.91
C ASP A 632 6.40 -13.00 -28.00
N LEU A 633 6.70 -14.23 -28.43
CA LEU A 633 6.56 -15.40 -27.54
C LEU A 633 7.57 -15.35 -26.40
N VAL A 634 8.83 -15.01 -26.70
CA VAL A 634 9.91 -14.96 -25.71
C VAL A 634 9.64 -13.95 -24.60
N GLN A 635 8.89 -12.87 -24.86
CA GLN A 635 8.48 -11.92 -23.81
C GLN A 635 7.65 -12.59 -22.70
N TRP A 636 6.92 -13.66 -23.02
CA TRP A 636 6.10 -14.42 -22.07
C TRP A 636 6.88 -15.54 -21.39
N PHE A 637 8.16 -15.74 -21.70
CA PHE A 637 8.93 -16.86 -21.17
C PHE A 637 9.00 -16.84 -19.65
N GLY A 638 8.64 -17.96 -19.02
CA GLY A 638 8.55 -18.09 -17.58
C GLY A 638 7.31 -17.42 -16.98
N THR A 639 6.51 -16.72 -17.77
CA THR A 639 5.34 -16.00 -17.27
C THR A 639 4.29 -16.96 -16.71
N SER A 640 4.02 -16.82 -15.42
CA SER A 640 2.92 -17.46 -14.72
C SER A 640 2.25 -16.44 -13.82
N TRP A 641 0.92 -16.40 -13.82
CA TRP A 641 0.15 -15.48 -12.98
C TRP A 641 0.04 -15.96 -11.53
N THR A 642 0.36 -17.23 -11.27
CA THR A 642 0.04 -17.86 -9.98
C THR A 642 1.17 -18.62 -9.31
N ASP A 643 2.36 -18.67 -9.87
CA ASP A 643 3.43 -19.40 -9.20
C ASP A 643 3.82 -18.73 -7.86
N PRO A 644 4.16 -19.51 -6.80
CA PRO A 644 4.27 -20.97 -6.73
C PRO A 644 2.95 -21.73 -6.49
N ILE A 645 1.81 -21.03 -6.44
CA ILE A 645 0.51 -21.61 -6.07
C ILE A 645 -0.48 -21.59 -7.25
N ALA A 646 -0.60 -22.70 -7.98
CA ALA A 646 -1.47 -22.79 -9.16
C ALA A 646 -2.88 -22.19 -8.94
N TYR A 647 -3.38 -21.35 -9.87
CA TYR A 647 -4.67 -20.66 -9.73
C TYR A 647 -5.84 -21.58 -9.38
N GLY A 648 -5.92 -22.75 -10.03
CA GLY A 648 -6.98 -23.73 -9.80
C GLY A 648 -6.94 -24.41 -8.42
N SER A 649 -5.87 -24.19 -7.65
CA SER A 649 -5.76 -24.63 -6.25
C SER A 649 -6.19 -23.56 -5.25
N LEU A 650 -6.51 -22.35 -5.74
CA LEU A 650 -7.00 -21.26 -4.90
C LEU A 650 -8.51 -21.45 -4.67
N ASP A 651 -8.93 -21.50 -3.40
CA ASP A 651 -10.34 -21.65 -3.04
C ASP A 651 -11.12 -20.34 -3.23
N GLY A 652 -12.33 -20.43 -3.79
CA GLY A 652 -13.27 -19.31 -3.90
C GLY A 652 -12.90 -18.22 -4.91
N VAL A 653 -11.91 -18.46 -5.75
CA VAL A 653 -11.40 -17.43 -6.67
C VAL A 653 -12.34 -17.24 -7.86
N VAL A 654 -12.49 -15.98 -8.30
CA VAL A 654 -13.00 -15.66 -9.64
C VAL A 654 -12.21 -16.48 -10.69
N PRO A 655 -12.69 -16.81 -11.88
CA PRO A 655 -11.85 -17.58 -12.79
C PRO A 655 -10.69 -16.77 -13.41
N SER A 656 -9.57 -17.48 -13.66
CA SER A 656 -8.23 -16.97 -13.97
C SER A 656 -8.10 -16.30 -15.35
N PRO A 657 -7.17 -15.34 -15.51
CA PRO A 657 -6.69 -14.33 -14.54
C PRO A 657 -7.70 -13.16 -14.44
N PRO A 658 -7.55 -12.23 -13.49
CA PRO A 658 -8.28 -10.97 -13.50
C PRO A 658 -7.82 -10.10 -14.69
N VAL A 659 -8.34 -10.43 -15.86
CA VAL A 659 -8.15 -9.69 -17.09
C VAL A 659 -9.18 -8.57 -17.10
N LEU A 660 -8.77 -7.33 -17.42
CA LEU A 660 -9.79 -6.33 -17.71
C LEU A 660 -10.47 -6.69 -19.05
N TYR A 661 -11.79 -6.87 -19.03
CA TYR A 661 -12.57 -7.19 -20.22
C TYR A 661 -12.82 -5.90 -21.02
N GLU A 662 -12.42 -5.83 -22.29
CA GLU A 662 -12.51 -4.61 -23.12
C GLU A 662 -13.88 -4.38 -23.75
N ASP A 663 -14.68 -5.43 -23.89
CA ASP A 663 -15.88 -5.46 -24.73
C ASP A 663 -17.15 -5.83 -23.96
N GLY A 664 -17.09 -5.99 -22.64
CA GLY A 664 -18.23 -6.46 -21.85
C GLY A 664 -18.69 -7.86 -22.24
N SER A 665 -17.82 -8.67 -22.84
CA SER A 665 -18.11 -10.07 -23.15
C SER A 665 -18.39 -10.86 -21.89
N GLN A 666 -19.44 -11.67 -21.95
CA GLN A 666 -19.97 -12.42 -20.82
C GLN A 666 -19.03 -13.56 -20.42
N TYR A 667 -18.95 -13.81 -19.10
CA TYR A 667 -18.70 -15.14 -18.58
C TYR A 667 -19.75 -16.10 -19.16
N SER A 668 -19.32 -17.10 -19.93
CA SER A 668 -20.11 -18.32 -20.13
C SER A 668 -19.66 -19.38 -19.15
#